data_AF-A0A2D4YF61-F1
#
_entry.id   AF-A0A2D4YF61-F1
#
_cell.length_a   1.000
_cell.length_b   1.000
_cell.length_c   1.000
_cell.angle_alpha   90.00
_cell.angle_beta   90.00
_cell.angle_gamma   90.00
#
_symmetry.space_group_name_H-M   'P 1'
#
loop_
_entity.id
_entity.type
_entity.pdbx_description
1 polymer ?
#
loop_
_entity_poly.entity_id
_entity_poly.type
_entity_poly.pdbx_seq_one_letter_code
_entity_poly.pdbx_strand_id
1 'polypeptide(L)'
;MKILDRYILITFLRTFFSVFIIFMFIFVLQGVWLYISELAGKDLDVSVTAKFILYYMPKLIPLVVPLTILLSSIMVFGNFAENYEFAAMKSTGISLQRAMRSLSVFIVALGIACFFFANNVIPWGEYNFYNLRRNIAKVKPALAIAEGQFNEIGNINIKVDKKTGDRGQYLENVLIHDKSSARLGNYKVIVSEKGELKSSEDSNVLQLELINGNYYEEIIDKDIRKNINRPHAKSYFDSYTINVDLEILNDEDLDEKNYKGRHNMLSIDQLDYTIDSLKGQRKEDYKNLSRTLYNRTTYAALNLNINTEKDSSFTGNVIDLFPANKKGQIINLALNSANSTNQIIDSNKKNFEGKSIHLNKHIIAFHEKFVLAIACIILFFVGAPLGALIRKGGLGLPIVIAVVLFLTYHFFGIFARNSAEKGSFSPIIGAWLSTAVMLPLSIYLTTRATNDKGVFQFDAIIVPLKRLFTPKNKLQLSESETKSYNYYKKYTVEELVNVIKEQGEFDLDKKPKEIALHNLLNRNIPLENLKKEGLEVDDKLIKGRDLLKDYKDYSKTSLVSFLIGGALLGLHFICKNNKLPEVADASLSLSIIAFIFFAIYVVVDAFVYSKFYKTIGQKSKRINPIVLILSLPLYPLKYIILRNKITYDFYQSCISNIK
;
A
#
# COMPACT_ATOMS: atom_id res chain seq x y z
N MET A 1 -22.52 -26.28 25.80
CA MET A 1 -22.32 -26.19 24.33
C MET A 1 -22.85 -27.47 23.68
N LYS A 2 -23.50 -27.39 22.51
CA LYS A 2 -23.85 -28.59 21.74
C LYS A 2 -22.57 -29.27 21.22
N ILE A 3 -22.65 -30.57 20.90
CA ILE A 3 -21.48 -31.38 20.49
C ILE A 3 -20.80 -30.79 19.25
N LEU A 4 -21.58 -30.40 18.24
CA LEU A 4 -21.09 -29.77 17.02
C LEU A 4 -20.36 -28.43 17.30
N ASP A 5 -20.98 -27.57 18.11
CA ASP A 5 -20.40 -26.27 18.48
C ASP A 5 -19.03 -26.45 19.15
N ARG A 6 -18.89 -27.49 19.99
CA ARG A 6 -17.64 -27.85 20.69
C ARG A 6 -16.60 -28.41 19.71
N TYR A 7 -17.01 -29.28 18.81
CA TYR A 7 -16.13 -29.85 17.80
C TYR A 7 -15.50 -28.76 16.92
N ILE A 8 -16.33 -27.87 16.34
CA ILE A 8 -15.86 -26.78 15.48
C ILE A 8 -14.93 -25.84 16.27
N LEU A 9 -15.27 -25.49 17.52
CA LEU A 9 -14.45 -24.62 18.36
C LEU A 9 -13.09 -25.23 18.70
N ILE A 10 -13.03 -26.51 19.08
CA ILE A 10 -11.77 -27.18 19.42
C ILE A 10 -10.89 -27.32 18.19
N THR A 11 -11.45 -27.68 17.04
CA THR A 11 -10.70 -27.77 15.77
C THR A 11 -10.13 -26.40 15.37
N PHE A 12 -10.91 -25.33 15.57
CA PHE A 12 -10.44 -23.98 15.34
C PHE A 12 -9.33 -23.57 16.30
N LEU A 13 -9.49 -23.77 17.60
CA LEU A 13 -8.48 -23.40 18.60
C LEU A 13 -7.16 -24.14 18.38
N ARG A 14 -7.20 -25.43 18.07
CA ARG A 14 -5.98 -26.21 17.74
C ARG A 14 -5.27 -25.62 16.53
N THR A 15 -6.02 -25.32 15.47
CA THR A 15 -5.44 -24.71 14.26
C THR A 15 -4.90 -23.31 14.54
N PHE A 16 -5.67 -22.49 15.27
CA PHE A 16 -5.34 -21.12 15.63
C PHE A 16 -4.04 -21.04 16.42
N PHE A 17 -3.89 -21.80 17.50
CA PHE A 17 -2.67 -21.73 18.31
C PHE A 17 -1.45 -22.27 17.56
N SER A 18 -1.59 -23.34 16.77
CA SER A 18 -0.49 -23.85 15.95
C SER A 18 -0.02 -22.81 14.93
N VAL A 19 -0.95 -22.20 14.18
CA VAL A 19 -0.64 -21.16 13.19
C VAL A 19 -0.10 -19.89 13.87
N PHE A 20 -0.66 -19.50 15.01
CA PHE A 20 -0.20 -18.36 15.79
C PHE A 20 1.25 -18.51 16.23
N ILE A 21 1.62 -19.66 16.80
CA ILE A 21 2.99 -19.93 17.27
C ILE A 21 3.97 -19.88 16.08
N ILE A 22 3.63 -20.51 14.96
CA ILE A 22 4.47 -20.51 13.75
C ILE A 22 4.67 -19.09 13.23
N PHE A 23 3.60 -18.31 13.06
CA PHE A 23 3.73 -16.94 12.58
C PHE A 23 4.44 -16.04 13.58
N MET A 24 4.14 -16.17 14.87
CA MET A 24 4.85 -15.40 15.90
C MET A 24 6.35 -15.68 15.86
N PHE A 25 6.75 -16.94 15.72
CA PHE A 25 8.15 -17.32 15.57
C PHE A 25 8.79 -16.69 14.32
N ILE A 26 8.14 -16.80 13.16
CA ILE A 26 8.62 -16.21 11.90
C ILE A 26 8.80 -14.68 12.03
N PHE A 27 7.81 -13.98 12.57
CA PHE A 27 7.88 -12.52 12.73
C PHE A 27 8.88 -12.09 13.81
N VAL A 28 9.07 -12.89 14.86
CA VAL A 28 10.13 -12.65 15.85
C VAL A 28 11.51 -12.80 15.20
N LEU A 29 11.75 -13.86 14.43
CA LEU A 29 13.01 -14.04 13.71
C LEU A 29 13.28 -12.89 12.73
N GLN A 30 12.25 -12.46 11.99
CA GLN A 30 12.34 -11.27 11.14
C GLN A 30 12.70 -10.01 11.96
N GLY A 31 12.10 -9.86 13.14
CA GLY A 31 12.39 -8.76 14.07
C GLY A 31 13.83 -8.77 14.58
N VAL A 32 14.34 -9.94 14.97
CA VAL A 32 15.75 -10.11 15.39
C VAL A 32 16.68 -9.75 14.24
N TRP A 33 16.39 -10.21 13.02
CA TRP A 33 17.16 -9.86 11.84
C TRP A 33 17.18 -8.35 11.56
N LEU A 34 16.02 -7.69 11.70
CA LEU A 34 15.91 -6.24 11.50
C LEU A 34 16.79 -5.43 12.46
N TYR A 35 17.06 -5.96 13.66
CA TYR A 35 17.87 -5.30 14.68
C TYR A 35 19.22 -5.98 14.93
N ILE A 36 19.67 -6.84 14.00
CA ILE A 36 20.90 -7.61 14.19
C ILE A 36 22.13 -6.70 14.34
N SER A 37 22.19 -5.60 13.60
CA SER A 37 23.28 -4.62 13.71
C SER A 37 23.31 -3.88 15.05
N GLU A 38 22.19 -3.82 15.75
CA GLU A 38 22.10 -3.19 17.06
C GLU A 38 22.40 -4.16 18.20
N LEU A 39 22.34 -5.48 17.95
CA LEU A 39 22.54 -6.54 18.92
C LEU A 39 23.92 -7.22 18.77
N ALA A 40 24.38 -7.41 17.53
CA ALA A 40 25.62 -8.11 17.23
C ALA A 40 26.85 -7.27 17.63
N GLY A 41 27.86 -7.93 18.20
CA GLY A 41 29.13 -7.30 18.59
C GLY A 41 29.09 -6.47 19.88
N LYS A 42 28.01 -6.57 20.67
CA LYS A 42 27.82 -5.81 21.92
C LYS A 42 27.95 -6.62 23.22
N ASP A 43 28.36 -7.89 23.14
CA ASP A 43 28.47 -8.82 24.27
C ASP A 43 27.24 -8.79 25.21
N LEU A 44 26.05 -8.72 24.62
CA LEU A 44 24.81 -8.67 25.40
C LEU A 44 24.59 -9.99 26.12
N ASP A 45 24.30 -9.91 27.41
CA ASP A 45 23.88 -11.07 28.18
C ASP A 45 22.62 -11.72 27.55
N VAL A 46 22.51 -13.03 27.67
CA VAL A 46 21.39 -13.82 27.12
C VAL A 46 20.07 -13.33 27.70
N SER A 47 20.08 -12.89 28.97
CA SER A 47 18.93 -12.27 29.65
C SER A 47 18.44 -11.00 28.94
N VAL A 48 19.37 -10.13 28.51
CA VAL A 48 19.06 -8.88 27.80
C VAL A 48 18.45 -9.18 26.43
N THR A 49 19.01 -10.16 25.73
CA THR A 49 18.48 -10.61 24.43
C THR A 49 17.07 -11.21 24.58
N ALA A 50 16.82 -11.98 25.63
CA ALA A 50 15.49 -12.52 25.93
C ALA A 50 14.48 -11.41 26.26
N LYS A 51 14.85 -10.42 27.12
CA LYS A 51 14.02 -9.23 27.41
C LYS A 51 13.71 -8.46 26.12
N PHE A 52 14.69 -8.29 25.23
CA PHE A 52 14.52 -7.60 23.94
C PHE A 52 13.43 -8.27 23.07
N ILE A 53 13.51 -9.59 22.91
CA ILE A 53 12.52 -10.37 22.17
C ILE A 53 11.15 -10.26 22.85
N LEU A 54 11.09 -10.46 24.17
CA LEU A 54 9.83 -10.45 24.92
C LEU A 54 9.11 -9.09 24.82
N TYR A 55 9.83 -7.98 24.90
CA TYR A 55 9.25 -6.64 24.75
C TYR A 55 8.89 -6.31 23.29
N TYR A 56 9.54 -6.94 22.32
CA TYR A 56 9.19 -6.80 20.90
C TYR A 56 7.91 -7.58 20.53
N MET A 57 7.63 -8.71 21.17
CA MET A 57 6.48 -9.58 20.85
C MET A 57 5.12 -8.85 20.82
N PRO A 58 4.72 -8.04 21.82
CA PRO A 58 3.45 -7.31 21.79
C PRO A 58 3.24 -6.45 20.54
N LYS A 59 4.31 -5.89 19.99
CA LYS A 59 4.27 -5.07 18.77
C LYS A 59 3.86 -5.84 17.52
N LEU A 60 4.08 -7.16 17.51
CA LEU A 60 3.75 -8.02 16.37
C LEU A 60 2.28 -8.43 16.33
N ILE A 61 1.58 -8.34 17.47
CA ILE A 61 0.18 -8.80 17.61
C ILE A 61 -0.79 -8.17 16.60
N PRO A 62 -0.74 -6.86 16.29
CA PRO A 62 -1.63 -6.25 15.30
C PRO A 62 -1.47 -6.82 13.88
N LEU A 63 -0.35 -7.47 13.59
CA LEU A 63 -0.07 -8.12 12.32
C LEU A 63 -0.40 -9.62 12.36
N VAL A 64 0.07 -10.31 13.41
CA VAL A 64 0.00 -11.77 13.52
C VAL A 64 -1.42 -12.25 13.78
N VAL A 65 -2.14 -11.66 14.73
CA VAL A 65 -3.48 -12.18 15.12
C VAL A 65 -4.49 -12.13 13.98
N PRO A 66 -4.65 -11.00 13.24
CA PRO A 66 -5.61 -10.96 12.13
C PRO A 66 -5.28 -11.95 11.01
N LEU A 67 -3.98 -12.15 10.72
CA LEU A 67 -3.49 -13.15 9.77
C LEU A 67 -3.81 -14.58 10.23
N THR A 68 -3.53 -14.90 11.49
CA THR A 68 -3.83 -16.21 12.09
C THR A 68 -5.32 -16.50 12.04
N ILE A 69 -6.18 -15.54 12.39
CA ILE A 69 -7.64 -15.71 12.34
C ILE A 69 -8.08 -16.02 10.92
N LEU A 70 -7.62 -15.24 9.95
CA LEU A 70 -7.97 -15.43 8.54
C LEU A 70 -7.57 -16.83 8.07
N LEU A 71 -6.31 -17.21 8.26
CA LEU A 71 -5.79 -18.49 7.80
C LEU A 71 -6.46 -19.67 8.50
N SER A 72 -6.58 -19.63 9.84
CA SER A 72 -7.21 -20.70 10.61
C SER A 72 -8.67 -20.89 10.24
N SER A 73 -9.39 -19.80 9.97
CA SER A 73 -10.78 -19.87 9.52
C SER A 73 -10.90 -20.53 8.14
N ILE A 74 -10.04 -20.15 7.19
CA ILE A 74 -10.06 -20.75 5.85
C ILE A 74 -9.70 -22.24 5.94
N MET A 75 -8.67 -22.60 6.71
CA MET A 75 -8.24 -24.00 6.87
C MET A 75 -9.31 -24.88 7.52
N VAL A 76 -9.92 -24.42 8.62
CA VAL A 76 -10.92 -25.21 9.36
C VAL A 76 -12.18 -25.44 8.51
N PHE A 77 -12.74 -24.38 7.95
CA PHE A 77 -13.94 -24.51 7.12
C PHE A 77 -13.66 -25.13 5.75
N GLY A 78 -12.44 -24.98 5.21
CA GLY A 78 -11.97 -25.68 4.02
C GLY A 78 -11.85 -27.17 4.26
N ASN A 79 -11.25 -27.60 5.36
CA ASN A 79 -11.15 -29.02 5.72
C ASN A 79 -12.53 -29.65 5.93
N PHE A 80 -13.46 -28.95 6.59
CA PHE A 80 -14.84 -29.43 6.70
C PHE A 80 -15.54 -29.57 5.34
N ALA A 81 -15.23 -28.70 4.39
CA ALA A 81 -15.76 -28.78 3.03
C ALA A 81 -15.12 -29.91 2.22
N GLU A 82 -13.82 -30.14 2.37
CA GLU A 82 -13.05 -31.19 1.67
C GLU A 82 -13.40 -32.59 2.18
N ASN A 83 -13.55 -32.77 3.50
CA ASN A 83 -13.91 -34.04 4.13
C ASN A 83 -15.43 -34.33 4.08
N TYR A 84 -16.22 -33.55 3.33
CA TYR A 84 -17.68 -33.64 3.26
C TYR A 84 -18.42 -33.53 4.60
N GLU A 85 -17.76 -33.17 5.71
CA GLU A 85 -18.39 -32.92 7.01
C GLU A 85 -19.41 -31.79 6.91
N PHE A 86 -19.07 -30.73 6.17
CA PHE A 86 -19.95 -29.60 5.96
C PHE A 86 -21.18 -29.95 5.11
N ALA A 87 -21.02 -30.86 4.14
CA ALA A 87 -22.13 -31.36 3.34
C ALA A 87 -23.08 -32.22 4.20
N ALA A 88 -22.54 -33.07 5.07
CA ALA A 88 -23.32 -33.87 6.01
C ALA A 88 -24.12 -32.98 6.99
N MET A 89 -23.50 -31.93 7.54
CA MET A 89 -24.19 -30.95 8.39
C MET A 89 -25.40 -30.34 7.66
N LYS A 90 -25.21 -29.90 6.40
CA LYS A 90 -26.30 -29.32 5.60
C LYS A 90 -27.44 -30.29 5.31
N SER A 91 -27.13 -31.56 5.02
CA SER A 91 -28.16 -32.59 4.80
C SER A 91 -29.06 -32.81 6.02
N THR A 92 -28.57 -32.51 7.23
CA THR A 92 -29.36 -32.53 8.47
C THR A 92 -30.10 -31.23 8.79
N GLY A 93 -30.10 -30.26 7.87
CA GLY A 93 -30.76 -28.95 8.03
C GLY A 93 -29.93 -27.90 8.76
N ILE A 94 -28.65 -28.15 9.03
CA ILE A 94 -27.77 -27.17 9.70
C ILE A 94 -27.19 -26.20 8.67
N SER A 95 -27.57 -24.92 8.77
CA SER A 95 -27.06 -23.87 7.90
C SER A 95 -25.59 -23.50 8.22
N LEU A 96 -24.89 -22.89 7.26
CA LEU A 96 -23.52 -22.38 7.45
C LEU A 96 -23.43 -21.42 8.66
N GLN A 97 -24.38 -20.49 8.74
CA GLN A 97 -24.43 -19.51 9.81
C GLN A 97 -24.60 -20.16 11.18
N ARG A 98 -25.36 -21.27 11.26
CA ARG A 98 -25.51 -22.02 12.50
C ARG A 98 -24.20 -22.69 12.91
N ALA A 99 -23.46 -23.26 11.97
CA ALA A 99 -22.15 -23.87 12.21
C ALA A 99 -21.10 -22.83 12.64
N MET A 100 -21.12 -21.63 12.05
CA MET A 100 -20.20 -20.54 12.39
C MET A 100 -20.50 -19.87 13.74
N ARG A 101 -21.72 -19.99 14.28
CA ARG A 101 -22.17 -19.23 15.45
C ARG A 101 -21.27 -19.36 16.67
N SER A 102 -20.81 -20.57 17.02
CA SER A 102 -19.94 -20.76 18.19
C SER A 102 -18.58 -20.06 18.03
N LEU A 103 -18.02 -20.11 16.82
CA LEU A 103 -16.77 -19.40 16.49
C LEU A 103 -16.98 -17.89 16.42
N SER A 104 -18.09 -17.42 15.86
CA SER A 104 -18.38 -15.98 15.83
C SER A 104 -18.41 -15.38 17.23
N VAL A 105 -19.03 -16.06 18.20
CA VAL A 105 -19.02 -15.62 19.61
C VAL A 105 -17.59 -15.60 20.16
N PHE A 106 -16.80 -16.65 19.91
CA PHE A 106 -15.40 -16.70 20.32
C PHE A 106 -14.57 -15.57 19.70
N ILE A 107 -14.74 -15.29 18.41
CA ILE A 107 -13.99 -14.24 17.70
C ILE A 107 -14.37 -12.84 18.17
N VAL A 108 -15.64 -12.60 18.51
CA VAL A 108 -16.04 -11.33 19.13
C VAL A 108 -15.38 -11.18 20.50
N ALA A 109 -15.36 -12.24 21.32
CA ALA A 109 -14.65 -12.23 22.60
C ALA A 109 -13.13 -12.02 22.43
N LEU A 110 -12.53 -12.65 21.41
CA LEU A 110 -11.13 -12.47 21.06
C LEU A 110 -10.85 -11.03 20.58
N GLY A 111 -11.75 -10.42 19.80
CA GLY A 111 -11.64 -9.02 19.39
C GLY A 111 -11.64 -8.07 20.57
N ILE A 112 -12.51 -8.30 21.56
CA ILE A 112 -12.52 -7.55 22.83
C ILE A 112 -11.21 -7.75 23.59
N ALA A 113 -10.70 -8.99 23.68
CA ALA A 113 -9.41 -9.26 24.29
C ALA A 113 -8.26 -8.54 23.56
N CYS A 114 -8.27 -8.53 22.23
CA CYS A 114 -7.30 -7.80 21.41
C CYS A 114 -7.36 -6.28 21.63
N PHE A 115 -8.55 -5.71 21.84
CA PHE A 115 -8.69 -4.30 22.22
C PHE A 115 -7.99 -3.99 23.54
N PHE A 116 -8.25 -4.77 24.59
CA PHE A 116 -7.58 -4.59 25.88
C PHE A 116 -6.07 -4.82 25.78
N PHE A 117 -5.65 -5.80 24.98
CA PHE A 117 -4.24 -6.05 24.70
C PHE A 117 -3.59 -4.85 23.99
N ALA A 118 -4.26 -4.26 22.99
CA ALA A 118 -3.79 -3.08 22.27
C ALA A 118 -3.82 -1.80 23.12
N ASN A 119 -4.69 -1.73 24.12
CA ASN A 119 -4.73 -0.60 25.02
C ASN A 119 -3.66 -0.65 26.12
N ASN A 120 -3.34 -1.85 26.63
CA ASN A 120 -2.52 -2.02 27.83
C ASN A 120 -1.17 -2.67 27.54
N VAL A 121 -1.17 -3.82 26.86
CA VAL A 121 0.04 -4.66 26.69
C VAL A 121 0.93 -4.15 25.57
N ILE A 122 0.36 -3.71 24.44
CA ILE A 122 1.15 -3.15 23.33
C ILE A 122 1.89 -1.86 23.76
N PRO A 123 1.23 -0.88 24.41
CA PRO A 123 1.92 0.31 24.89
C PRO A 123 3.03 0.00 25.91
N TRP A 124 2.76 -0.92 26.84
CA TRP A 124 3.77 -1.39 27.78
C TRP A 124 4.96 -2.05 27.06
N GLY A 125 4.71 -2.91 26.07
CA GLY A 125 5.74 -3.54 25.26
C GLY A 125 6.58 -2.53 24.49
N GLU A 126 5.95 -1.61 23.75
CA GLU A 126 6.66 -0.56 22.99
C GLU A 126 7.47 0.37 23.88
N TYR A 127 6.97 0.69 25.08
CA TYR A 127 7.69 1.51 26.04
C TYR A 127 8.97 0.83 26.53
N ASN A 128 8.88 -0.41 27.03
CA ASN A 128 10.04 -1.14 27.51
C ASN A 128 11.00 -1.52 26.37
N PHE A 129 10.47 -1.89 25.20
CA PHE A 129 11.26 -2.19 24.01
C PHE A 129 12.09 -0.98 23.56
N TYR A 130 11.47 0.20 23.50
CA TYR A 130 12.17 1.41 23.06
C TYR A 130 13.27 1.83 24.03
N ASN A 131 12.99 1.83 25.35
CA ASN A 131 13.98 2.19 26.34
C ASN A 131 15.14 1.18 26.36
N LEU A 132 14.84 -0.12 26.38
CA LEU A 132 15.87 -1.17 26.33
C LEU A 132 16.72 -1.08 25.06
N ARG A 133 16.10 -0.90 23.89
CA ARG A 133 16.81 -0.72 22.62
C ARG A 133 17.71 0.51 22.65
N ARG A 134 17.24 1.64 23.19
CA ARG A 134 18.04 2.86 23.34
C ARG A 134 19.23 2.61 24.26
N ASN A 135 19.03 1.92 25.37
CA ASN A 135 20.09 1.63 26.33
C ASN A 135 21.13 0.68 25.71
N ILE A 136 20.71 -0.37 24.98
CA ILE A 136 21.60 -1.22 24.16
C ILE A 136 22.35 -0.40 23.10
N ALA A 137 21.74 0.63 22.51
CA ALA A 137 22.41 1.51 21.55
C ALA A 137 23.50 2.39 22.20
N LYS A 138 23.43 2.65 23.50
CA LYS A 138 24.44 3.43 24.25
C LYS A 138 25.59 2.57 24.78
N VAL A 139 25.37 1.28 25.00
CA VAL A 139 26.40 0.32 25.44
C VAL A 139 27.50 0.22 24.36
N LYS A 140 28.70 0.72 24.72
CA LYS A 140 30.01 0.67 24.02
C LYS A 140 30.24 1.58 22.79
N PRO A 141 30.53 2.89 22.97
CA PRO A 141 31.09 3.76 21.93
C PRO A 141 32.50 3.34 21.45
N ALA A 142 33.29 2.66 22.30
CA ALA A 142 34.65 2.24 21.98
C ALA A 142 34.74 1.24 20.81
N LEU A 143 33.67 0.47 20.55
CA LEU A 143 33.54 -0.43 19.40
C LEU A 143 33.02 0.26 18.13
N ALA A 144 32.52 1.50 18.23
CA ALA A 144 31.91 2.23 17.13
C ALA A 144 32.94 2.90 16.19
N ILE A 145 34.23 2.92 16.54
CA ILE A 145 35.28 3.37 15.62
C ILE A 145 35.58 2.23 14.64
N ALA A 146 34.92 2.27 13.49
CA ALA A 146 35.23 1.42 12.36
C ALA A 146 36.42 1.96 11.57
N GLU A 147 37.30 1.06 11.13
CA GLU A 147 38.48 1.37 10.33
C GLU A 147 38.11 2.02 8.99
N GLY A 148 38.91 2.98 8.55
CA GLY A 148 38.80 3.61 7.23
C GLY A 148 37.64 4.58 7.05
N GLN A 149 36.74 4.75 8.02
CA GLN A 149 35.61 5.69 7.97
C GLN A 149 35.57 6.65 9.17
N PHE A 150 34.87 7.77 9.00
CA PHE A 150 34.64 8.74 10.08
C PHE A 150 33.50 8.26 10.99
N ASN A 151 33.73 8.27 12.30
CA ASN A 151 32.79 7.85 13.32
C ASN A 151 32.59 9.00 14.33
N GLU A 152 31.32 9.30 14.65
CA GLU A 152 30.99 10.39 15.58
C GLU A 152 30.95 9.89 17.03
N ILE A 153 31.72 10.52 17.92
CA ILE A 153 31.79 10.19 19.35
C ILE A 153 31.69 11.49 20.17
N GLY A 154 30.58 11.70 20.86
CA GLY A 154 30.34 12.95 21.60
C GLY A 154 30.39 14.16 20.65
N ASN A 155 31.29 15.11 20.93
CA ASN A 155 31.51 16.30 20.11
C ASN A 155 32.64 16.13 19.07
N ILE A 156 33.26 14.95 18.97
CA ILE A 156 34.35 14.70 18.03
C ILE A 156 33.92 13.75 16.90
N ASN A 157 34.50 13.93 15.71
CA ASN A 157 34.38 12.99 14.59
C ASN A 157 35.76 12.40 14.29
N ILE A 158 35.92 11.11 14.54
CA ILE A 158 37.20 10.40 14.52
C ILE A 158 37.27 9.40 13.35
N LYS A 159 38.38 9.41 12.61
CA LYS A 159 38.75 8.41 11.63
C LYS A 159 40.07 7.76 12.05
N VAL A 160 40.14 6.44 11.90
CA VAL A 160 41.32 5.63 12.18
C VAL A 160 41.56 4.71 10.99
N ASP A 161 42.81 4.56 10.55
CA ASP A 161 43.12 3.70 9.41
C ASP A 161 43.15 2.22 9.80
N LYS A 162 43.76 1.89 10.94
CA LYS A 162 43.83 0.52 11.46
C LYS A 162 43.67 0.47 12.98
N LYS A 163 43.06 -0.62 13.45
CA LYS A 163 42.80 -0.89 14.86
C LYS A 163 43.38 -2.25 15.24
N THR A 164 44.12 -2.30 16.34
CA THR A 164 44.79 -3.53 16.81
C THR A 164 44.65 -3.71 18.33
N GLY A 165 44.93 -4.92 18.82
CA GLY A 165 44.78 -5.34 20.22
C GLY A 165 43.47 -6.11 20.50
N ASP A 166 43.42 -6.84 21.62
CA ASP A 166 42.31 -7.73 21.97
C ASP A 166 40.95 -7.02 22.11
N ARG A 167 40.98 -5.73 22.45
CA ARG A 167 39.80 -4.85 22.55
C ARG A 167 39.77 -3.79 21.44
N GLY A 168 40.71 -3.86 20.49
CA GLY A 168 40.91 -2.82 19.48
C GLY A 168 41.36 -1.49 20.08
N GLN A 169 42.09 -1.51 21.18
CA GLN A 169 42.47 -0.31 21.92
C GLN A 169 43.56 0.53 21.24
N TYR A 170 44.37 -0.07 20.36
CA TYR A 170 45.45 0.63 19.67
C TYR A 170 44.99 1.09 18.29
N LEU A 171 45.18 2.37 18.00
CA LEU A 171 44.72 3.06 16.81
C LEU A 171 45.95 3.56 16.03
N GLU A 172 45.95 3.37 14.72
CA GLU A 172 46.97 3.90 13.81
C GLU A 172 46.38 4.98 12.89
N ASN A 173 47.13 6.07 12.70
CA ASN A 173 46.75 7.24 11.92
C ASN A 173 45.37 7.78 12.31
N VAL A 174 45.34 8.46 13.46
CA VAL A 174 44.11 9.00 14.02
C VAL A 174 43.91 10.42 13.51
N LEU A 175 42.75 10.66 12.90
CA LEU A 175 42.29 11.98 12.46
C LEU A 175 41.01 12.33 13.21
N ILE A 176 41.00 13.47 13.91
CA ILE A 176 39.86 13.93 14.70
C ILE A 176 39.47 15.33 14.26
N HIS A 177 38.19 15.53 14.00
CA HIS A 177 37.58 16.85 13.88
C HIS A 177 36.77 17.13 15.14
N ASP A 178 37.13 18.19 15.86
CA ASP A 178 36.41 18.61 17.06
C ASP A 178 35.33 19.63 16.67
N LYS A 179 34.06 19.25 16.87
CA LYS A 179 32.90 20.08 16.56
C LYS A 179 32.58 20.94 17.78
N SER A 180 32.96 22.21 17.74
CA SER A 180 32.57 23.17 18.77
C SER A 180 31.06 23.37 18.81
N SER A 181 30.46 23.30 20.01
CA SER A 181 29.02 23.57 20.21
C SER A 181 28.65 25.03 19.92
N ALA A 182 29.64 25.93 19.84
CA ALA A 182 29.41 27.36 19.62
C ALA A 182 29.32 27.75 18.13
N ARG A 183 29.85 26.95 17.20
CA ARG A 183 29.92 27.30 15.76
C ARG A 183 29.90 26.06 14.87
N LEU A 184 29.15 26.12 13.76
CA LEU A 184 29.17 25.08 12.72
C LEU A 184 30.45 25.18 11.86
N GLY A 185 31.33 24.18 11.94
CA GLY A 185 32.54 24.05 11.11
C GLY A 185 33.60 23.17 11.78
N ASN A 186 34.62 22.75 11.01
CA ASN A 186 35.76 21.95 11.52
C ASN A 186 36.92 22.88 11.89
N TYR A 187 36.76 23.65 12.96
CA TYR A 187 37.74 24.67 13.37
C TYR A 187 38.96 24.12 14.10
N LYS A 188 38.88 22.88 14.58
CA LYS A 188 39.98 22.19 15.24
C LYS A 188 40.13 20.78 14.69
N VAL A 189 41.32 20.49 14.17
CA VAL A 189 41.68 19.21 13.56
C VAL A 189 42.91 18.65 14.26
N ILE A 190 42.84 17.40 14.71
CA ILE A 190 43.94 16.72 15.38
C ILE A 190 44.34 15.53 14.52
N VAL A 191 45.65 15.39 14.27
CA VAL A 191 46.23 14.27 13.52
C VAL A 191 47.32 13.65 14.38
N SER A 192 47.26 12.35 14.64
CA SER A 192 48.33 11.63 15.35
C SER A 192 48.70 10.32 14.65
N GLU A 193 49.94 9.90 14.83
CA GLU A 193 50.43 8.63 14.28
C GLU A 193 49.83 7.44 15.01
N LYS A 194 49.70 7.54 16.33
CA LYS A 194 49.13 6.49 17.18
C LYS A 194 48.08 7.06 18.12
N GLY A 195 47.16 6.21 18.53
CA GLY A 195 46.22 6.47 19.62
C GLY A 195 45.99 5.22 20.45
N GLU A 196 45.67 5.40 21.72
CA GLU A 196 45.30 4.34 22.64
C GLU A 196 44.00 4.71 23.36
N LEU A 197 43.04 3.81 23.34
CA LEU A 197 41.82 3.89 24.15
C LEU A 197 42.13 3.31 25.54
N LYS A 198 42.43 4.18 26.50
CA LYS A 198 42.82 3.82 27.89
C LYS A 198 41.64 3.59 28.84
N SER A 199 40.42 3.49 28.30
CA SER A 199 39.21 3.43 29.13
C SER A 199 39.06 2.06 29.78
N SER A 200 38.80 2.03 31.09
CA SER A 200 38.38 0.82 31.79
C SER A 200 36.96 0.43 31.37
N GLU A 201 36.61 -0.86 31.45
CA GLU A 201 35.26 -1.34 31.11
C GLU A 201 34.18 -0.73 32.01
N ASP A 202 34.57 -0.27 33.21
CA ASP A 202 33.70 0.33 34.23
C ASP A 202 33.78 1.87 34.31
N SER A 203 34.48 2.54 33.39
CA SER A 203 34.70 4.00 33.43
C SER A 203 33.73 4.76 32.52
N ASN A 204 33.03 5.75 33.09
CA ASN A 204 32.13 6.67 32.37
C ASN A 204 32.87 7.72 31.52
N VAL A 205 34.20 7.66 31.46
CA VAL A 205 35.02 8.55 30.64
C VAL A 205 35.74 7.71 29.59
N LEU A 206 35.49 8.01 28.32
CA LEU A 206 36.30 7.50 27.22
C LEU A 206 37.58 8.34 27.16
N GLN A 207 38.67 7.79 27.67
CA GLN A 207 40.00 8.37 27.56
C GLN A 207 40.69 7.88 26.28
N LEU A 208 40.94 8.81 25.36
CA LEU A 208 41.70 8.61 24.14
C LEU A 208 43.05 9.32 24.28
N GLU A 209 44.13 8.58 24.41
CA GLU A 209 45.49 9.11 24.41
C GLU A 209 46.04 9.07 22.99
N LEU A 210 46.43 10.22 22.44
CA LEU A 210 47.03 10.36 21.12
C LEU A 210 48.53 10.56 21.28
N ILE A 211 49.33 9.85 20.49
CA ILE A 211 50.79 9.87 20.57
C ILE A 211 51.36 10.37 19.25
N ASN A 212 52.34 11.27 19.34
CA ASN A 212 53.04 11.90 18.23
C ASN A 212 52.08 12.52 17.21
N GLY A 213 51.56 13.70 17.54
CA GLY A 213 50.57 14.35 16.71
C GLY A 213 50.70 15.86 16.63
N ASN A 214 49.85 16.44 15.78
CA ASN A 214 49.69 17.87 15.65
C ASN A 214 48.22 18.21 15.75
N TYR A 215 47.89 19.31 16.43
CA TYR A 215 46.57 19.92 16.30
C TYR A 215 46.68 21.25 15.56
N TYR A 216 45.66 21.49 14.74
CA TYR A 216 45.46 22.70 13.95
C TYR A 216 44.17 23.35 14.43
N GLU A 217 44.22 24.61 14.81
CA GLU A 217 43.07 25.35 15.31
C GLU A 217 42.98 26.70 14.60
N GLU A 218 41.83 27.02 14.02
CA GLU A 218 41.60 28.34 13.42
C GLU A 218 41.41 29.40 14.50
N ILE A 219 42.29 30.41 14.52
CA ILE A 219 42.18 31.52 15.46
C ILE A 219 41.32 32.60 14.80
N ILE A 220 40.12 32.81 15.34
CA ILE A 220 39.18 33.83 14.85
C ILE A 220 39.15 35.01 15.82
N ASP A 221 39.81 36.10 15.46
CA ASP A 221 39.75 37.39 16.15
C ASP A 221 38.47 38.16 15.76
N LYS A 222 38.00 39.05 16.66
CA LYS A 222 36.83 39.92 16.42
C LYS A 222 37.08 40.95 15.32
N ASP A 223 38.33 41.33 15.06
CA ASP A 223 38.71 42.18 13.92
C ASP A 223 39.15 41.31 12.73
N ILE A 224 38.31 41.24 11.70
CA ILE A 224 38.49 40.40 10.50
C ILE A 224 39.84 40.69 9.80
N ARG A 225 40.37 41.92 9.92
CA ARG A 225 41.65 42.31 9.30
C ARG A 225 42.86 41.63 9.93
N LYS A 226 42.76 41.19 11.19
CA LYS A 226 43.84 40.47 11.88
C LYS A 226 43.90 38.99 11.52
N ASN A 227 42.78 38.41 11.10
CA ASN A 227 42.70 37.00 10.67
C ASN A 227 43.46 36.74 9.35
N ILE A 228 43.78 37.78 8.58
CA ILE A 228 44.50 37.69 7.29
C ILE A 228 45.97 37.26 7.50
N ASN A 229 46.59 37.66 8.61
CA ASN A 229 48.04 37.50 8.78
C ASN A 229 48.44 36.24 9.58
N ARG A 230 47.53 35.64 10.36
CA ARG A 230 47.75 34.39 11.14
C ARG A 230 46.43 33.63 11.38
N PRO A 231 45.90 32.93 10.37
CA PRO A 231 44.55 32.34 10.44
C PRO A 231 44.45 31.07 11.30
N HIS A 232 45.56 30.43 11.65
CA HIS A 232 45.55 29.19 12.42
C HIS A 232 46.75 29.09 13.38
N ALA A 233 46.53 28.43 14.51
CA ALA A 233 47.55 27.86 15.36
C ALA A 233 47.84 26.42 14.95
N LYS A 234 49.12 26.05 14.95
CA LYS A 234 49.56 24.66 14.88
C LYS A 234 50.40 24.38 16.12
N SER A 235 50.12 23.28 16.80
CA SER A 235 50.98 22.78 17.87
C SER A 235 51.28 21.31 17.66
N TYR A 236 52.52 20.94 17.94
CA TYR A 236 52.96 19.57 18.06
C TYR A 236 52.74 19.08 19.50
N PHE A 237 52.50 17.79 19.68
CA PHE A 237 52.44 17.12 20.97
C PHE A 237 53.05 15.72 20.88
N ASP A 238 53.79 15.34 21.94
CA ASP A 238 54.28 13.97 22.12
C ASP A 238 53.14 13.06 22.61
N SER A 239 52.33 13.55 23.57
CA SER A 239 51.11 12.89 24.05
C SER A 239 50.00 13.91 24.26
N TYR A 240 48.79 13.59 23.82
CA TYR A 240 47.60 14.40 23.99
C TYR A 240 46.41 13.54 24.38
N THR A 241 45.86 13.78 25.57
CA THR A 241 44.73 13.00 26.09
C THR A 241 43.43 13.77 25.87
N ILE A 242 42.47 13.11 25.22
CA ILE A 242 41.10 13.57 25.09
C ILE A 242 40.22 12.71 25.99
N ASN A 243 39.54 13.35 26.93
CA ASN A 243 38.53 12.71 27.76
C ASN A 243 37.17 13.06 27.18
N VAL A 244 36.45 12.08 26.65
CA VAL A 244 35.06 12.24 26.26
C VAL A 244 34.21 11.72 27.41
N ASP A 245 33.53 12.63 28.07
CA ASP A 245 32.56 12.31 29.11
C ASP A 245 31.37 11.56 28.51
N LEU A 246 31.18 10.31 28.91
CA LEU A 246 30.07 9.46 28.53
C LEU A 246 28.97 9.42 29.61
N GLU A 247 29.03 10.26 30.65
CA GLU A 247 28.01 10.33 31.72
C GLU A 247 26.63 10.75 31.17
N ILE A 248 26.59 11.44 30.02
CA ILE A 248 25.35 11.71 29.25
C ILE A 248 24.74 10.40 28.66
N LEU A 249 25.51 9.31 28.65
CA LEU A 249 25.16 8.01 28.06
C LEU A 249 25.01 6.89 29.11
N ASN A 250 25.59 7.02 30.30
CA ASN A 250 25.53 6.02 31.38
C ASN A 250 24.64 6.46 32.56
N ASP A 251 23.33 6.59 32.32
CA ASP A 251 22.45 6.11 33.39
C ASP A 251 22.57 4.58 33.35
N GLU A 252 23.29 4.02 34.32
CA GLU A 252 23.63 2.60 34.46
C GLU A 252 22.42 1.68 34.61
N ASP A 253 21.21 2.22 34.63
CA ASP A 253 20.00 1.43 34.67
C ASP A 253 19.50 1.15 33.24
N LEU A 254 19.82 -0.03 32.70
CA LEU A 254 19.18 -0.51 31.47
C LEU A 254 17.64 -0.57 31.60
N ASP A 255 17.10 -0.53 32.82
CA ASP A 255 15.67 -0.44 33.12
C ASP A 255 15.18 1.02 33.33
N GLU A 256 16.04 2.04 33.21
CA GLU A 256 15.65 3.45 33.35
C GLU A 256 14.75 3.93 32.21
N LYS A 257 13.81 4.81 32.58
CA LYS A 257 12.51 4.90 31.94
C LYS A 257 12.14 6.34 31.56
N ASN A 258 13.08 7.02 30.89
CA ASN A 258 13.08 8.48 30.76
C ASN A 258 12.23 9.05 29.61
N TYR A 259 11.74 8.23 28.66
CA TYR A 259 10.99 8.74 27.49
C TYR A 259 9.56 8.22 27.40
N LYS A 260 8.56 9.10 27.57
CA LYS A 260 7.13 8.75 27.66
C LYS A 260 6.23 9.31 26.54
N GLY A 261 6.80 9.86 25.45
CA GLY A 261 6.06 10.73 24.53
C GLY A 261 5.67 10.19 23.15
N ARG A 262 5.91 8.90 22.82
CA ARG A 262 5.60 8.38 21.48
C ARG A 262 4.17 7.84 21.42
N HIS A 263 3.42 8.22 20.38
CA HIS A 263 2.05 7.72 20.11
C HIS A 263 1.82 6.21 20.34
N ASN A 264 2.76 5.34 19.95
CA ASN A 264 2.61 3.88 20.13
C ASN A 264 2.75 3.39 21.59
N MET A 265 3.24 4.23 22.51
CA MET A 265 3.47 3.91 23.93
C MET A 265 2.32 4.34 24.84
N LEU A 266 1.27 4.94 24.27
CA LEU A 266 0.19 5.56 25.04
C LEU A 266 -1.06 4.68 25.04
N SER A 267 -1.77 4.68 26.17
CA SER A 267 -3.14 4.16 26.26
C SER A 267 -4.14 5.11 25.59
N ILE A 268 -5.39 4.70 25.43
CA ILE A 268 -6.47 5.53 24.87
C ILE A 268 -6.65 6.83 25.66
N ASP A 269 -6.69 6.75 26.99
CA ASP A 269 -6.89 7.93 27.84
C ASP A 269 -5.73 8.93 27.71
N GLN A 270 -4.50 8.40 27.65
CA GLN A 270 -3.30 9.21 27.44
C GLN A 270 -3.27 9.82 26.03
N LEU A 271 -3.69 9.06 25.01
CA LEU A 271 -3.78 9.54 23.63
C LEU A 271 -4.82 10.63 23.50
N ASP A 272 -5.98 10.49 24.13
CA ASP A 272 -7.05 11.49 24.06
C ASP A 272 -6.60 12.82 24.65
N TYR A 273 -6.04 12.78 25.87
CA TYR A 273 -5.43 13.95 26.50
C TYR A 273 -4.33 14.59 25.63
N THR A 274 -3.44 13.77 25.07
CA THR A 274 -2.33 14.25 24.24
C THR A 274 -2.84 14.86 22.93
N ILE A 275 -3.85 14.26 22.30
CA ILE A 275 -4.48 14.77 21.08
C ILE A 275 -5.13 16.13 21.35
N ASP A 276 -5.85 16.29 22.47
CA ASP A 276 -6.46 17.57 22.84
C ASP A 276 -5.41 18.65 23.08
N SER A 277 -4.37 18.33 23.88
CA SER A 277 -3.23 19.22 24.12
C SER A 277 -2.54 19.65 22.81
N LEU A 278 -2.29 18.71 21.89
CA LEU A 278 -1.67 19.00 20.58
C LEU A 278 -2.56 19.88 19.69
N LYS A 279 -3.89 19.67 19.72
CA LYS A 279 -4.85 20.54 19.01
C LYS A 279 -4.85 21.95 19.58
N GLY A 280 -4.82 22.08 20.91
CA GLY A 280 -4.69 23.35 21.62
C GLY A 280 -3.40 24.08 21.25
N GLN A 281 -2.26 23.39 21.30
CA GLN A 281 -0.95 23.93 20.92
C GLN A 281 -0.95 24.43 19.46
N ARG A 282 -1.52 23.66 18.54
CA ARG A 282 -1.64 24.06 17.14
C ARG A 282 -2.46 25.34 16.95
N LYS A 283 -3.54 25.52 17.72
CA LYS A 283 -4.35 26.75 17.68
C LYS A 283 -3.54 27.96 18.16
N GLU A 284 -2.77 27.79 19.24
CA GLU A 284 -1.92 28.86 19.76
C GLU A 284 -0.76 29.18 18.81
N ASP A 285 -0.17 28.17 18.16
CA ASP A 285 0.85 28.34 17.13
C ASP A 285 0.36 29.24 15.97
N TYR A 286 -0.85 28.97 15.46
CA TYR A 286 -1.45 29.81 14.41
C TYR A 286 -1.73 31.24 14.89
N LYS A 287 -2.20 31.40 16.13
CA LYS A 287 -2.43 32.71 16.74
C LYS A 287 -1.12 33.49 16.89
N ASN A 288 -0.05 32.83 17.31
CA ASN A 288 1.27 33.44 17.45
C ASN A 288 1.88 33.82 16.10
N LEU A 289 1.72 32.99 15.07
CA LEU A 289 2.10 33.36 13.70
C LEU A 289 1.29 34.58 13.23
N SER A 290 -0.03 34.57 13.41
CA SER A 290 -0.90 35.70 13.04
C SER A 290 -0.48 37.00 13.73
N ARG A 291 -0.23 36.98 15.05
CA ARG A 291 0.29 38.12 15.81
C ARG A 291 1.65 38.59 15.30
N THR A 292 2.55 37.65 15.00
CA THR A 292 3.89 37.96 14.46
C THR A 292 3.79 38.67 13.12
N LEU A 293 2.97 38.14 12.20
CA LEU A 293 2.73 38.74 10.89
C LEU A 293 2.06 40.11 11.00
N TYR A 294 1.04 40.23 11.87
CA TYR A 294 0.36 41.51 12.12
C TYR A 294 1.33 42.57 12.65
N ASN A 295 2.11 42.26 13.68
CA ASN A 295 3.09 43.20 14.26
C ASN A 295 4.15 43.63 13.24
N ARG A 296 4.56 42.73 12.33
CA ARG A 296 5.53 43.04 11.26
C ARG A 296 4.99 44.00 10.20
N THR A 297 3.67 44.13 10.04
CA THR A 297 3.11 45.15 9.13
C THR A 297 3.37 46.57 9.61
N THR A 298 3.81 46.76 10.87
CA THR A 298 3.99 48.07 11.54
C THR A 298 2.74 48.94 11.59
N TYR A 299 1.60 48.47 11.07
CA TYR A 299 0.33 49.19 11.02
C TYR A 299 -0.13 49.64 12.41
N ALA A 300 -0.12 48.73 13.38
CA ALA A 300 -0.50 49.04 14.76
C ALA A 300 0.44 50.07 15.42
N ALA A 301 1.74 50.01 15.13
CA ALA A 301 2.72 50.95 15.67
C ALA A 301 2.60 52.35 15.04
N LEU A 302 2.29 52.41 13.75
CA LEU A 302 2.03 53.66 13.02
C LEU A 302 0.77 54.36 13.54
N ASN A 303 -0.27 53.60 13.88
CA ASN A 303 -1.54 54.16 14.35
C ASN A 303 -1.49 54.75 15.78
N LEU A 304 -0.46 54.41 16.58
CA LEU A 304 -0.33 54.87 17.97
C LEU A 304 0.32 56.24 18.12
N ASN A 305 1.14 56.67 17.15
CA ASN A 305 2.05 57.82 17.30
C ASN A 305 1.86 58.91 16.24
N ILE A 306 0.86 58.79 15.37
CA ILE A 306 0.64 59.75 14.29
C ILE A 306 -0.77 60.33 14.44
N ASN A 307 -0.84 61.59 14.85
CA ASN A 307 -2.06 62.38 14.76
C ASN A 307 -2.02 63.13 13.43
N THR A 308 -2.81 62.69 12.44
CA THR A 308 -2.79 63.28 11.09
C THR A 308 -3.89 64.32 10.93
N GLU A 309 -3.53 65.51 10.43
CA GLU A 309 -4.50 66.44 9.87
C GLU A 309 -4.76 66.07 8.40
N LYS A 310 -6.04 66.03 8.00
CA LYS A 310 -6.43 65.83 6.60
C LYS A 310 -6.26 67.14 5.83
N ASP A 311 -5.05 67.36 5.36
CA ASP A 311 -4.64 68.57 4.63
C ASP A 311 -4.77 68.38 3.10
N SER A 312 -4.34 67.23 2.55
CA SER A 312 -4.26 67.02 1.10
C SER A 312 -4.50 65.56 0.69
N SER A 313 -5.08 65.33 -0.51
CA SER A 313 -5.21 64.01 -1.12
C SER A 313 -4.18 63.82 -2.24
N PHE A 314 -3.20 62.94 -2.04
CA PHE A 314 -2.25 62.54 -3.07
C PHE A 314 -2.69 61.23 -3.73
N THR A 315 -2.87 61.24 -5.06
CA THR A 315 -3.32 60.08 -5.85
C THR A 315 -2.21 59.39 -6.65
N GLY A 316 -0.97 59.93 -6.59
CA GLY A 316 0.20 59.35 -7.27
C GLY A 316 0.86 58.22 -6.49
N ASN A 317 2.02 57.74 -6.98
CA ASN A 317 2.80 56.72 -6.28
C ASN A 317 3.51 57.36 -5.07
N VAL A 318 3.29 56.82 -3.86
CA VAL A 318 3.85 57.33 -2.60
C VAL A 318 5.38 57.45 -2.65
N ILE A 319 6.08 56.62 -3.43
CA ILE A 319 7.54 56.68 -3.62
C ILE A 319 7.98 58.00 -4.26
N ASP A 320 7.13 58.63 -5.07
CA ASP A 320 7.46 59.88 -5.77
C ASP A 320 7.51 61.11 -4.87
N LEU A 321 6.98 60.99 -3.64
CA LEU A 321 7.08 62.02 -2.60
C LEU A 321 8.49 62.11 -1.98
N PHE A 322 9.39 61.17 -2.31
CA PHE A 322 10.73 61.09 -1.69
C PHE A 322 11.87 61.37 -2.69
N PRO A 323 12.97 62.01 -2.26
CA PRO A 323 14.16 62.23 -3.09
C PRO A 323 14.85 60.91 -3.47
N ALA A 324 15.56 60.88 -4.61
CA ALA A 324 16.13 59.65 -5.20
C ALA A 324 16.94 58.80 -4.22
N ASN A 325 17.78 59.43 -3.37
CA ASN A 325 18.57 58.73 -2.35
C ASN A 325 17.69 58.02 -1.30
N LYS A 326 16.55 58.62 -0.92
CA LYS A 326 15.58 58.02 0.02
C LYS A 326 14.72 56.95 -0.66
N LYS A 327 14.40 57.10 -1.96
CA LYS A 327 13.67 56.07 -2.72
C LYS A 327 14.38 54.72 -2.65
N GLY A 328 15.68 54.69 -2.91
CA GLY A 328 16.50 53.46 -2.82
C GLY A 328 16.51 52.84 -1.42
N GLN A 329 16.61 53.65 -0.37
CA GLN A 329 16.57 53.18 1.02
C GLN A 329 15.21 52.57 1.38
N ILE A 330 14.11 53.25 1.03
CA ILE A 330 12.74 52.78 1.29
C ILE A 330 12.47 51.45 0.56
N ILE A 331 12.86 51.36 -0.72
CA ILE A 331 12.71 50.13 -1.51
C ILE A 331 13.51 48.98 -0.88
N ASN A 332 14.76 49.22 -0.49
CA ASN A 332 15.59 48.20 0.15
C ASN A 332 15.01 47.75 1.51
N LEU A 333 14.49 48.67 2.33
CA LEU A 333 13.81 48.32 3.58
C LEU A 333 12.55 47.49 3.33
N ALA A 334 11.74 47.86 2.33
CA ALA A 334 10.55 47.12 1.94
C ALA A 334 10.91 45.71 1.44
N LEU A 335 11.91 45.59 0.57
CA LEU A 335 12.40 44.34 0.03
C LEU A 335 12.96 43.42 1.13
N ASN A 336 13.77 43.96 2.04
CA ASN A 336 14.29 43.22 3.19
C ASN A 336 13.16 42.76 4.12
N SER A 337 12.18 43.62 4.41
CA SER A 337 11.02 43.27 5.22
C SER A 337 10.19 42.14 4.61
N ALA A 338 9.97 42.18 3.28
CA ALA A 338 9.28 41.15 2.53
C ALA A 338 10.05 39.82 2.55
N ASN A 339 11.36 39.85 2.26
CA ASN A 339 12.21 38.65 2.28
C ASN A 339 12.26 38.00 3.66
N SER A 340 12.44 38.78 4.73
CA SER A 340 12.40 38.24 6.10
C SER A 340 11.03 37.67 6.45
N THR A 341 9.94 38.25 5.95
CA THR A 341 8.58 37.71 6.16
C THR A 341 8.39 36.37 5.43
N ASN A 342 8.90 36.24 4.20
CA ASN A 342 8.89 34.97 3.47
C ASN A 342 9.68 33.89 4.22
N GLN A 343 10.87 34.21 4.75
CA GLN A 343 11.66 33.27 5.56
C GLN A 343 10.90 32.79 6.81
N ILE A 344 10.18 33.69 7.50
CA ILE A 344 9.34 33.33 8.65
C ILE A 344 8.22 32.39 8.22
N ILE A 345 7.55 32.67 7.11
CA ILE A 345 6.47 31.82 6.59
C ILE A 345 7.00 30.43 6.23
N ASP A 346 8.13 30.35 5.52
CA ASP A 346 8.72 29.08 5.10
C ASP A 346 9.20 28.25 6.29
N SER A 347 9.81 28.88 7.29
CA SER A 347 10.21 28.23 8.54
C SER A 347 9.00 27.70 9.31
N ASN A 348 7.96 28.53 9.48
CA ASN A 348 6.74 28.12 10.18
C ASN A 348 5.98 27.03 9.42
N LYS A 349 5.96 27.06 8.09
CA LYS A 349 5.36 26.00 7.27
C LYS A 349 5.99 24.64 7.56
N LYS A 350 7.33 24.54 7.53
CA LYS A 350 8.05 23.30 7.87
C LYS A 350 7.78 22.85 9.31
N ASN A 351 7.77 23.78 10.26
CA ASN A 351 7.47 23.49 11.67
C ASN A 351 6.04 22.97 11.86
N PHE A 352 5.06 23.58 11.19
CA PHE A 352 3.66 23.17 11.24
C PHE A 352 3.40 21.84 10.55
N GLU A 353 4.09 21.54 9.45
CA GLU A 353 4.05 20.22 8.81
C GLU A 353 4.52 19.13 9.79
N GLY A 354 5.65 19.35 10.48
CA GLY A 354 6.15 18.43 11.50
C GLY A 354 5.18 18.19 12.65
N LYS A 355 4.62 19.28 13.21
CA LYS A 355 3.61 19.22 14.28
C LYS A 355 2.30 18.56 13.81
N SER A 356 1.89 18.80 12.57
CA SER A 356 0.71 18.18 11.96
C SER A 356 0.89 16.67 11.81
N ILE A 357 2.05 16.23 11.28
CA ILE A 357 2.40 14.80 11.20
C ILE A 357 2.38 14.16 12.59
N HIS A 358 2.92 14.85 13.60
CA HIS A 358 2.91 14.37 14.98
C HIS A 358 1.48 14.19 15.52
N LEU A 359 0.60 15.18 15.35
CA LEU A 359 -0.82 15.07 15.71
C LEU A 359 -1.52 13.92 14.96
N ASN A 360 -1.31 13.81 13.65
CA ASN A 360 -1.92 12.77 12.82
C ASN A 360 -1.54 11.37 13.31
N LYS A 361 -0.28 11.15 13.69
CA LYS A 361 0.19 9.88 14.25
C LYS A 361 -0.53 9.49 15.55
N HIS A 362 -0.82 10.47 16.42
CA HIS A 362 -1.58 10.21 17.66
C HIS A 362 -3.03 9.82 17.38
N ILE A 363 -3.69 10.54 16.45
CA ILE A 363 -5.06 10.21 16.05
C ILE A 363 -5.12 8.82 15.40
N ILE A 364 -4.16 8.48 14.54
CA ILE A 364 -4.08 7.14 13.93
C ILE A 364 -3.90 6.07 15.00
N ALA A 365 -2.94 6.23 15.92
CA ALA A 365 -2.69 5.28 17.00
C ALA A 365 -3.93 5.06 17.90
N PHE A 366 -4.70 6.11 18.15
CA PHE A 366 -5.96 6.03 18.89
C PHE A 366 -6.95 5.10 18.18
N HIS A 367 -7.18 5.33 16.88
CA HIS A 367 -8.13 4.53 16.10
C HIS A 367 -7.63 3.10 15.84
N GLU A 368 -6.34 2.88 15.65
CA GLU A 368 -5.76 1.55 15.38
C GLU A 368 -6.07 0.53 16.48
N LYS A 369 -6.22 0.97 17.75
CA LYS A 369 -6.62 0.11 18.86
C LYS A 369 -8.02 -0.49 18.67
N PHE A 370 -8.97 0.29 18.16
CA PHE A 370 -10.33 -0.18 17.83
C PHE A 370 -10.34 -0.98 16.53
N VAL A 371 -9.58 -0.52 15.54
CA VAL A 371 -9.47 -1.18 14.23
C VAL A 371 -8.96 -2.60 14.38
N LEU A 372 -8.00 -2.87 15.27
CA LEU A 372 -7.50 -4.22 15.51
C LEU A 372 -8.61 -5.20 15.91
N ALA A 373 -9.45 -4.81 16.86
CA ALA A 373 -10.56 -5.64 17.35
C ALA A 373 -11.58 -5.94 16.24
N ILE A 374 -11.93 -4.92 15.47
CA ILE A 374 -12.91 -5.02 14.38
C ILE A 374 -12.35 -5.78 13.19
N ALA A 375 -11.06 -5.61 12.87
CA ALA A 375 -10.37 -6.33 11.80
C ALA A 375 -10.36 -7.84 12.06
N CYS A 376 -10.16 -8.28 13.31
CA CYS A 376 -10.25 -9.69 13.70
C CYS A 376 -11.62 -10.30 13.35
N ILE A 377 -12.70 -9.56 13.64
CA ILE A 377 -14.06 -9.99 13.33
C ILE A 377 -14.30 -10.03 11.82
N ILE A 378 -13.94 -8.96 11.10
CA ILE A 378 -14.15 -8.88 9.65
C ILE A 378 -13.37 -9.95 8.91
N LEU A 379 -12.10 -10.17 9.25
CA LEU A 379 -11.26 -11.17 8.58
C LEU A 379 -11.71 -12.60 8.89
N PHE A 380 -12.28 -12.87 10.06
CA PHE A 380 -12.98 -14.14 10.29
C PHE A 380 -14.13 -14.35 9.30
N PHE A 381 -14.97 -13.33 9.10
CA PHE A 381 -16.09 -13.37 8.15
C PHE A 381 -15.66 -13.28 6.68
N VAL A 382 -14.41 -12.96 6.39
CA VAL A 382 -13.81 -13.19 5.06
C VAL A 382 -13.37 -14.66 4.95
N GLY A 383 -12.64 -15.15 5.95
CA GLY A 383 -11.98 -16.45 5.90
C GLY A 383 -12.92 -17.65 6.00
N ALA A 384 -13.83 -17.68 6.98
CA ALA A 384 -14.70 -18.82 7.20
C ALA A 384 -15.64 -19.12 6.00
N PRO A 385 -16.33 -18.13 5.40
CA PRO A 385 -17.13 -18.36 4.19
C PRO A 385 -16.29 -18.79 2.99
N LEU A 386 -15.09 -18.22 2.84
CA LEU A 386 -14.21 -18.56 1.73
C LEU A 386 -13.69 -20.00 1.85
N GLY A 387 -13.30 -20.42 3.05
CA GLY A 387 -12.94 -21.81 3.34
C GLY A 387 -14.09 -22.76 3.01
N ALA A 388 -15.31 -22.48 3.48
CA ALA A 388 -16.48 -23.32 3.22
C ALA A 388 -16.84 -23.44 1.72
N LEU A 389 -16.48 -22.45 0.92
CA LEU A 389 -16.75 -22.45 -0.52
C LEU A 389 -15.66 -23.16 -1.36
N ILE A 390 -14.42 -23.22 -0.88
CA ILE A 390 -13.29 -23.86 -1.59
C ILE A 390 -13.28 -25.34 -1.22
N ARG A 391 -14.04 -26.15 -1.99
CA ARG A 391 -14.20 -27.60 -1.75
C ARG A 391 -13.02 -28.49 -2.19
N LYS A 392 -12.11 -27.99 -3.03
CA LYS A 392 -10.99 -28.77 -3.60
C LYS A 392 -9.75 -27.89 -3.79
N GLY A 393 -8.61 -28.30 -3.23
CA GLY A 393 -7.35 -27.55 -3.35
C GLY A 393 -6.16 -28.03 -2.49
N GLY A 394 -6.33 -29.04 -1.64
CA GLY A 394 -5.33 -29.46 -0.66
C GLY A 394 -4.99 -28.34 0.34
N LEU A 395 -4.05 -28.60 1.27
CA LEU A 395 -3.67 -27.62 2.30
C LEU A 395 -3.04 -26.33 1.72
N GLY A 396 -2.46 -26.37 0.51
CA GLY A 396 -1.71 -25.26 -0.07
C GLY A 396 -2.55 -24.11 -0.63
N LEU A 397 -3.64 -24.40 -1.34
CA LEU A 397 -4.47 -23.37 -1.98
C LEU A 397 -5.14 -22.41 -0.96
N PRO A 398 -5.74 -22.91 0.15
CA PRO A 398 -6.21 -22.08 1.26
C PRO A 398 -5.16 -21.10 1.79
N ILE A 399 -3.91 -21.56 1.96
CA ILE A 399 -2.81 -20.75 2.47
C ILE A 399 -2.50 -19.60 1.49
N VAL A 400 -2.34 -19.90 0.20
CA VAL A 400 -2.03 -18.87 -0.81
C VAL A 400 -3.12 -17.80 -0.86
N ILE A 401 -4.39 -18.21 -0.84
CA ILE A 401 -5.52 -17.28 -0.87
C ILE A 401 -5.57 -16.42 0.41
N ALA A 402 -5.33 -17.03 1.58
CA ALA A 402 -5.24 -16.30 2.85
C ALA A 402 -4.13 -15.25 2.81
N VAL A 403 -2.95 -15.63 2.31
CA VAL A 403 -1.79 -14.72 2.16
C VAL A 403 -2.11 -13.57 1.22
N VAL A 404 -2.70 -13.82 0.05
CA VAL A 404 -3.07 -12.75 -0.91
C VAL A 404 -4.09 -11.78 -0.31
N LEU A 405 -5.12 -12.30 0.37
CA LEU A 405 -6.12 -11.46 1.02
C LEU A 405 -5.52 -10.64 2.15
N PHE A 406 -4.66 -11.26 2.97
CA PHE A 406 -3.96 -10.56 4.04
C PHE A 406 -3.01 -9.49 3.51
N LEU A 407 -2.20 -9.80 2.49
CA LEU A 407 -1.30 -8.82 1.86
C LEU A 407 -2.09 -7.66 1.27
N THR A 408 -3.25 -7.92 0.68
CA THR A 408 -4.15 -6.87 0.19
C THR A 408 -4.59 -5.98 1.35
N TYR A 409 -5.15 -6.56 2.43
CA TYR A 409 -5.51 -5.82 3.64
C TYR A 409 -4.33 -4.98 4.19
N HIS A 410 -3.15 -5.59 4.27
CA HIS A 410 -1.95 -4.99 4.84
C HIS A 410 -1.40 -3.84 4.00
N PHE A 411 -1.27 -4.02 2.67
CA PHE A 411 -0.77 -2.99 1.78
C PHE A 411 -1.72 -1.80 1.66
N PHE A 412 -3.04 -2.04 1.59
CA PHE A 412 -4.02 -0.95 1.66
C PHE A 412 -3.90 -0.19 2.99
N GLY A 413 -3.68 -0.90 4.10
CA GLY A 413 -3.46 -0.29 5.42
C GLY A 413 -2.21 0.58 5.47
N ILE A 414 -1.06 0.06 5.01
CA ILE A 414 0.20 0.82 4.96
C ILE A 414 0.05 2.06 4.07
N PHE A 415 -0.55 1.91 2.89
CA PHE A 415 -0.77 3.03 1.98
C PHE A 415 -1.64 4.12 2.60
N ALA A 416 -2.76 3.72 3.22
CA ALA A 416 -3.70 4.63 3.87
C ALA A 416 -3.04 5.37 5.04
N ARG A 417 -2.34 4.63 5.91
CA ARG A 417 -1.61 5.18 7.06
C ARG A 417 -0.54 6.17 6.61
N ASN A 418 0.34 5.79 5.70
CA ASN A 418 1.43 6.66 5.23
C ASN A 418 0.92 7.94 4.56
N SER A 419 -0.19 7.84 3.84
CA SER A 419 -0.84 9.00 3.20
C SER A 419 -1.52 9.92 4.22
N ALA A 420 -2.17 9.34 5.24
CA ALA A 420 -2.82 10.10 6.30
C ALA A 420 -1.83 10.74 7.28
N GLU A 421 -0.69 10.09 7.55
CA GLU A 421 0.39 10.68 8.36
C GLU A 421 0.89 12.00 7.75
N LYS A 422 1.06 12.04 6.42
CA LYS A 422 1.46 13.24 5.67
C LYS A 422 0.34 14.27 5.46
N GLY A 423 -0.87 14.00 5.91
CA GLY A 423 -2.02 14.91 5.80
C GLY A 423 -2.72 14.90 4.43
N SER A 424 -2.45 13.93 3.55
CA SER A 424 -3.18 13.79 2.28
C SER A 424 -4.61 13.24 2.49
N PHE A 425 -4.80 12.41 3.51
CA PHE A 425 -6.10 11.93 3.97
C PHE A 425 -6.35 12.32 5.42
N SER A 426 -7.63 12.28 5.84
CA SER A 426 -7.96 12.35 7.26
C SER A 426 -7.27 11.21 8.03
N PRO A 427 -6.62 11.48 9.18
CA PRO A 427 -6.02 10.47 10.06
C PRO A 427 -6.97 9.33 10.41
N ILE A 428 -8.26 9.63 10.57
CA ILE A 428 -9.31 8.65 10.87
C ILE A 428 -9.49 7.72 9.67
N ILE A 429 -9.63 8.27 8.46
CA ILE A 429 -9.78 7.44 7.24
C ILE A 429 -8.52 6.58 7.05
N GLY A 430 -7.34 7.13 7.29
CA GLY A 430 -6.07 6.41 7.22
C GLY A 430 -6.04 5.13 8.07
N ALA A 431 -6.57 5.19 9.30
CA ALA A 431 -6.63 4.04 10.20
C ALA A 431 -7.71 3.01 9.80
N TRP A 432 -8.85 3.46 9.28
CA TRP A 432 -10.00 2.58 9.02
C TRP A 432 -10.07 2.03 7.59
N LEU A 433 -9.32 2.58 6.63
CA LEU A 433 -9.51 2.29 5.20
C LEU A 433 -9.39 0.81 4.85
N SER A 434 -8.36 0.11 5.35
CA SER A 434 -8.16 -1.31 5.04
C SER A 434 -9.32 -2.19 5.52
N THR A 435 -9.80 -1.92 6.73
CA THR A 435 -10.92 -2.60 7.35
C THR A 435 -12.24 -2.26 6.65
N ALA A 436 -12.43 -1.01 6.25
CA ALA A 436 -13.57 -0.55 5.47
C ALA A 436 -13.63 -1.20 4.08
N VAL A 437 -12.48 -1.46 3.45
CA VAL A 437 -12.40 -2.20 2.17
C VAL A 437 -12.74 -3.69 2.36
N MET A 438 -12.31 -4.29 3.47
CA MET A 438 -12.59 -5.71 3.75
C MET A 438 -14.02 -5.98 4.20
N LEU A 439 -14.74 -4.99 4.74
CA LEU A 439 -16.11 -5.16 5.23
C LEU A 439 -17.12 -5.54 4.12
N PRO A 440 -17.22 -4.83 2.98
CA PRO A 440 -18.08 -5.25 1.86
C PRO A 440 -17.74 -6.66 1.36
N LEU A 441 -16.44 -7.00 1.32
CA LEU A 441 -15.98 -8.32 0.91
C LEU A 441 -16.44 -9.40 1.89
N SER A 442 -16.35 -9.15 3.20
CA SER A 442 -16.79 -10.10 4.23
C SER A 442 -18.30 -10.35 4.15
N ILE A 443 -19.10 -9.28 4.00
CA ILE A 443 -20.56 -9.37 3.83
C ILE A 443 -20.90 -10.14 2.56
N TYR A 444 -20.24 -9.81 1.44
CA TYR A 444 -20.45 -10.47 0.16
C TYR A 444 -20.15 -11.97 0.23
N LEU A 445 -18.98 -12.35 0.74
CA LEU A 445 -18.57 -13.76 0.85
C LEU A 445 -19.46 -14.54 1.82
N THR A 446 -19.81 -13.94 2.97
CA THR A 446 -20.71 -14.56 3.95
C THR A 446 -22.09 -14.83 3.35
N THR A 447 -22.66 -13.85 2.65
CA THR A 447 -23.96 -13.97 1.98
C THR A 447 -23.91 -15.04 0.89
N ARG A 448 -22.80 -15.11 0.16
CA ARG A 448 -22.60 -16.06 -0.92
C ARG A 448 -22.46 -17.50 -0.42
N ALA A 449 -21.67 -17.72 0.62
CA ALA A 449 -21.49 -19.03 1.23
C ALA A 449 -22.76 -19.54 1.93
N THR A 450 -23.56 -18.62 2.48
CA THR A 450 -24.88 -18.97 3.04
C THR A 450 -25.84 -19.46 1.95
N ASN A 451 -25.79 -18.87 0.75
CA ASN A 451 -26.68 -19.19 -0.36
C ASN A 451 -26.19 -20.32 -1.29
N ASP A 452 -25.18 -21.10 -0.89
CA ASP A 452 -24.59 -22.21 -1.67
C ASP A 452 -24.07 -21.85 -3.07
N LYS A 453 -23.79 -20.57 -3.32
CA LYS A 453 -23.23 -20.11 -4.60
C LYS A 453 -21.71 -20.26 -4.56
N GLY A 454 -21.11 -21.18 -5.34
CA GLY A 454 -19.64 -21.41 -5.36
C GLY A 454 -18.80 -20.13 -5.55
N VAL A 455 -17.56 -20.08 -5.04
CA VAL A 455 -16.68 -18.86 -4.96
C VAL A 455 -16.61 -18.05 -6.25
N PHE A 456 -16.56 -18.72 -7.40
CA PHE A 456 -16.24 -18.13 -8.70
C PHE A 456 -17.35 -18.25 -9.76
N GLN A 457 -18.62 -18.29 -9.35
CA GLN A 457 -19.69 -17.91 -10.29
C GLN A 457 -19.78 -16.38 -10.32
N PHE A 458 -18.90 -15.73 -11.10
CA PHE A 458 -19.01 -14.29 -11.34
C PHE A 458 -20.39 -13.90 -11.91
N ASP A 459 -21.21 -14.87 -12.31
CA ASP A 459 -22.61 -14.71 -12.62
C ASP A 459 -23.40 -13.87 -11.59
N ALA A 460 -23.15 -13.85 -10.27
CA ALA A 460 -23.97 -12.98 -9.40
C ALA A 460 -23.69 -11.47 -9.54
N ILE A 461 -22.45 -11.09 -9.88
CA ILE A 461 -22.03 -9.69 -10.12
C ILE A 461 -22.19 -9.34 -11.61
N ILE A 462 -21.87 -10.31 -12.48
CA ILE A 462 -22.01 -10.21 -13.92
C ILE A 462 -23.48 -10.32 -14.32
N VAL A 463 -24.37 -11.11 -13.71
CA VAL A 463 -25.77 -11.28 -14.17
C VAL A 463 -26.60 -10.01 -14.05
N PRO A 464 -26.54 -9.19 -12.99
CA PRO A 464 -27.22 -7.88 -12.99
C PRO A 464 -26.69 -6.99 -14.14
N LEU A 465 -25.37 -6.93 -14.30
CA LEU A 465 -24.69 -6.17 -15.35
C LEU A 465 -24.95 -6.72 -16.76
N LYS A 466 -25.02 -8.04 -16.90
CA LYS A 466 -25.30 -8.82 -18.11
C LYS A 466 -26.80 -8.79 -18.39
N ARG A 467 -27.69 -8.69 -17.41
CA ARG A 467 -29.13 -8.42 -17.64
C ARG A 467 -29.36 -6.98 -18.10
N LEU A 468 -28.52 -6.04 -17.68
CA LEU A 468 -28.51 -4.65 -18.17
C LEU A 468 -28.01 -4.52 -19.62
N PHE A 469 -27.10 -5.39 -20.06
CA PHE A 469 -26.42 -5.24 -21.37
C PHE A 469 -26.48 -6.44 -22.33
N THR A 470 -27.14 -7.54 -21.95
CA THR A 470 -27.35 -8.72 -22.81
C THR A 470 -28.84 -8.89 -23.06
N PRO A 471 -29.30 -8.97 -24.33
CA PRO A 471 -30.69 -9.31 -24.59
C PRO A 471 -30.99 -10.69 -23.99
N LYS A 472 -32.15 -10.81 -23.33
CA LYS A 472 -32.76 -12.11 -22.96
C LYS A 472 -32.70 -13.00 -24.21
N ASN A 473 -32.07 -14.16 -24.07
CA ASN A 473 -32.00 -15.31 -24.98
C ASN A 473 -30.54 -15.74 -25.21
N LYS A 474 -29.90 -16.26 -24.16
CA LYS A 474 -29.11 -17.47 -24.39
C LYS A 474 -30.13 -18.60 -24.41
N LEU A 475 -30.21 -19.34 -25.52
CA LEU A 475 -30.92 -20.62 -25.60
C LEU A 475 -30.55 -21.45 -24.37
N GLN A 476 -31.43 -21.47 -23.36
CA GLN A 476 -31.39 -22.45 -22.29
C GLN A 476 -32.01 -23.70 -22.90
N LEU A 477 -31.15 -24.57 -23.42
CA LEU A 477 -31.57 -25.89 -23.87
C LEU A 477 -32.14 -26.61 -22.65
N SER A 478 -33.41 -26.99 -22.71
CA SER A 478 -34.07 -27.87 -21.76
C SER A 478 -33.35 -29.23 -21.66
N GLU A 479 -33.69 -30.01 -20.63
CA GLU A 479 -33.07 -31.32 -20.39
C GLU A 479 -33.28 -32.30 -21.57
N SER A 480 -34.40 -32.16 -22.30
CA SER A 480 -34.68 -32.93 -23.53
C SER A 480 -33.83 -32.44 -24.70
N GLU A 481 -33.72 -31.12 -24.90
CA GLU A 481 -32.87 -30.52 -25.93
C GLU A 481 -31.39 -30.83 -25.70
N THR A 482 -30.96 -30.99 -24.44
CA THR A 482 -29.59 -31.39 -24.07
C THR A 482 -29.30 -32.85 -24.44
N LYS A 483 -30.28 -33.75 -24.29
CA LYS A 483 -30.17 -35.15 -24.77
C LYS A 483 -30.11 -35.20 -26.30
N SER A 484 -30.99 -34.47 -26.99
CA SER A 484 -31.00 -34.36 -28.45
C SER A 484 -29.69 -33.73 -28.98
N TYR A 485 -29.17 -32.72 -28.28
CA TYR A 485 -27.90 -32.08 -28.60
C TYR A 485 -26.71 -33.07 -28.56
N ASN A 486 -26.64 -33.89 -27.52
CA ASN A 486 -25.60 -34.91 -27.40
C ASN A 486 -25.72 -36.03 -28.45
N TYR A 487 -26.92 -36.28 -28.96
CA TYR A 487 -27.18 -37.24 -30.03
C TYR A 487 -26.62 -36.76 -31.39
N TYR A 488 -26.99 -35.55 -31.84
CA TYR A 488 -26.50 -34.98 -33.10
C TYR A 488 -25.01 -34.62 -33.09
N LYS A 489 -24.38 -34.50 -31.91
CA LYS A 489 -22.94 -34.27 -31.80
C LYS A 489 -22.09 -35.37 -32.45
N LYS A 490 -22.62 -36.60 -32.53
CA LYS A 490 -21.95 -37.77 -33.10
C LYS A 490 -22.08 -37.87 -34.64
N TYR A 491 -22.97 -37.07 -35.24
CA TYR A 491 -23.29 -37.18 -36.66
C TYR A 491 -22.15 -36.63 -37.54
N THR A 492 -21.93 -37.20 -38.72
CA THR A 492 -21.00 -36.67 -39.74
C THR A 492 -21.54 -35.37 -40.36
N VAL A 493 -20.74 -34.67 -41.17
CA VAL A 493 -21.18 -33.44 -41.83
C VAL A 493 -22.35 -33.71 -42.78
N GLU A 494 -22.26 -34.79 -43.56
CA GLU A 494 -23.30 -35.26 -44.48
C GLU A 494 -24.60 -35.63 -43.73
N GLU A 495 -24.50 -36.35 -42.61
CA GLU A 495 -25.66 -36.71 -41.78
C GLU A 495 -26.35 -35.47 -41.19
N LEU A 496 -25.58 -34.47 -40.76
CA LEU A 496 -26.14 -33.20 -40.26
C LEU A 496 -26.80 -32.37 -41.38
N VAL A 497 -26.26 -32.44 -42.60
CA VAL A 497 -26.85 -31.79 -43.79
C VAL A 497 -28.16 -32.49 -44.18
N ASN A 498 -28.21 -33.83 -44.15
CA ASN A 498 -29.44 -34.58 -44.42
C ASN A 498 -30.53 -34.30 -43.38
N VAL A 499 -30.19 -34.18 -42.09
CA VAL A 499 -31.13 -33.78 -41.04
C VAL A 499 -31.74 -32.39 -41.31
N ILE A 500 -31.01 -31.49 -41.97
CA ILE A 500 -31.51 -30.16 -42.33
C ILE A 500 -32.41 -30.23 -43.57
N LYS A 501 -32.09 -31.09 -44.55
CA LYS A 501 -32.84 -31.29 -45.80
C LYS A 501 -34.14 -32.09 -45.62
N GLU A 502 -34.15 -33.11 -44.77
CA GLU A 502 -35.26 -34.06 -44.59
C GLU A 502 -36.38 -33.54 -43.68
N GLN A 503 -36.24 -32.33 -43.11
CA GLN A 503 -37.24 -31.78 -42.20
C GLN A 503 -38.50 -31.31 -42.97
N GLY A 504 -39.43 -32.22 -43.21
CA GLY A 504 -40.82 -31.92 -43.55
C GLY A 504 -41.56 -31.27 -42.37
N GLU A 505 -42.66 -30.57 -42.65
CA GLU A 505 -43.45 -29.70 -41.75
C GLU A 505 -43.98 -30.31 -40.42
N PHE A 506 -43.57 -31.52 -40.00
CA PHE A 506 -44.24 -32.31 -38.97
C PHE A 506 -43.46 -32.61 -37.68
N ASP A 507 -42.40 -31.86 -37.32
CA ASP A 507 -41.74 -32.04 -36.02
C ASP A 507 -41.46 -30.70 -35.31
N LEU A 508 -42.55 -30.08 -34.84
CA LEU A 508 -42.58 -28.75 -34.22
C LEU A 508 -41.95 -28.71 -32.81
N ASP A 509 -41.81 -29.85 -32.13
CA ASP A 509 -41.41 -29.88 -30.71
C ASP A 509 -39.89 -30.06 -30.45
N LYS A 510 -39.10 -30.51 -31.43
CA LYS A 510 -37.70 -30.94 -31.19
C LYS A 510 -36.62 -30.10 -31.86
N LYS A 511 -36.98 -29.10 -32.68
CA LYS A 511 -36.07 -28.16 -33.37
C LYS A 511 -34.77 -28.79 -33.94
N PRO A 512 -34.83 -29.94 -34.64
CA PRO A 512 -33.64 -30.69 -35.06
C PRO A 512 -32.71 -29.88 -35.99
N LYS A 513 -33.26 -29.03 -36.87
CA LYS A 513 -32.48 -28.10 -37.72
C LYS A 513 -31.65 -27.10 -36.94
N GLU A 514 -32.20 -26.50 -35.87
CA GLU A 514 -31.46 -25.55 -35.04
C GLU A 514 -30.24 -26.24 -34.41
N ILE A 515 -30.42 -27.47 -33.91
CA ILE A 515 -29.39 -28.28 -33.25
C ILE A 515 -28.34 -28.77 -34.27
N ALA A 516 -28.77 -29.21 -35.46
CA ALA A 516 -27.88 -29.65 -36.52
C ALA A 516 -27.02 -28.49 -37.06
N LEU A 517 -27.65 -27.34 -37.32
CA LEU A 517 -26.96 -26.14 -37.77
C LEU A 517 -26.01 -25.59 -36.69
N HIS A 518 -26.37 -25.70 -35.41
CA HIS A 518 -25.48 -25.37 -34.29
C HIS A 518 -24.20 -26.20 -34.31
N ASN A 519 -24.33 -27.52 -34.51
CA ASN A 519 -23.19 -28.43 -34.56
C ASN A 519 -22.32 -28.16 -35.79
N LEU A 520 -22.91 -27.88 -36.95
CA LEU A 520 -22.16 -27.51 -38.17
C LEU A 520 -21.38 -26.20 -38.00
N LEU A 521 -22.00 -25.16 -37.43
CA LEU A 521 -21.37 -23.86 -37.21
C LEU A 521 -20.28 -23.91 -36.12
N ASN A 522 -20.47 -24.69 -35.06
CA ASN A 522 -19.45 -24.90 -34.02
C ASN A 522 -18.24 -25.69 -34.51
N ARG A 523 -18.40 -26.55 -35.52
CA ARG A 523 -17.30 -27.28 -36.16
C ARG A 523 -16.44 -26.40 -37.08
N ASN A 524 -16.71 -25.08 -37.16
CA ASN A 524 -15.98 -24.12 -37.99
C ASN A 524 -15.94 -24.46 -39.50
N ILE A 525 -16.84 -25.30 -40.00
CA ILE A 525 -16.91 -25.68 -41.42
C ILE A 525 -17.28 -24.43 -42.23
N PRO A 526 -16.56 -24.07 -43.31
CA PRO A 526 -16.87 -22.91 -44.15
C PRO A 526 -18.29 -22.96 -44.72
N LEU A 527 -18.97 -21.82 -44.82
CA LEU A 527 -20.33 -21.77 -45.37
C LEU A 527 -20.33 -22.12 -46.87
N GLU A 528 -19.21 -21.90 -47.59
CA GLU A 528 -19.09 -22.35 -48.99
C GLU A 528 -19.09 -23.88 -49.11
N ASN A 529 -18.54 -24.59 -48.13
CA ASN A 529 -18.55 -26.05 -48.14
C ASN A 529 -19.96 -26.58 -47.88
N LEU A 530 -20.72 -25.94 -46.99
CA LEU A 530 -22.12 -26.29 -46.76
C LEU A 530 -23.00 -26.08 -48.01
N LYS A 531 -22.68 -25.07 -48.82
CA LYS A 531 -23.32 -24.85 -50.14
C LYS A 531 -22.99 -25.96 -51.15
N LYS A 532 -21.77 -26.52 -51.09
CA LYS A 532 -21.34 -27.67 -51.94
C LYS A 532 -22.00 -28.99 -51.52
N GLU A 533 -22.25 -29.17 -50.23
CA GLU A 533 -23.00 -30.32 -49.67
C GLU A 533 -24.51 -30.23 -49.94
N GLY A 534 -24.98 -29.18 -50.62
CA GLY A 534 -26.35 -29.04 -51.13
C GLY A 534 -27.33 -28.31 -50.20
N LEU A 535 -26.85 -27.51 -49.25
CA LEU A 535 -27.70 -26.56 -48.50
C LEU A 535 -27.84 -25.22 -49.25
N GLU A 536 -29.03 -24.61 -49.20
CA GLU A 536 -29.24 -23.27 -49.76
C GLU A 536 -28.69 -22.22 -48.78
N VAL A 537 -27.56 -21.59 -49.12
CA VAL A 537 -26.92 -20.53 -48.33
C VAL A 537 -26.86 -19.22 -49.12
N ASP A 538 -27.51 -18.16 -48.62
CA ASP A 538 -27.43 -16.80 -49.18
C ASP A 538 -25.99 -16.25 -49.11
N ASP A 539 -25.49 -15.69 -50.22
CA ASP A 539 -24.14 -15.09 -50.32
C ASP A 539 -23.93 -13.94 -49.31
N LYS A 540 -25.00 -13.32 -48.81
CA LYS A 540 -24.92 -12.34 -47.71
C LYS A 540 -24.42 -12.94 -46.40
N LEU A 541 -24.74 -14.22 -46.12
CA LEU A 541 -24.29 -14.91 -44.91
C LEU A 541 -22.82 -15.27 -44.99
N ILE A 542 -22.32 -15.62 -46.18
CA ILE A 542 -20.90 -15.88 -46.43
C ILE A 542 -20.09 -14.61 -46.16
N LYS A 543 -20.47 -13.48 -46.79
CA LYS A 543 -19.85 -12.16 -46.52
C LYS A 543 -20.02 -11.71 -45.07
N GLY A 544 -21.15 -12.05 -44.43
CA GLY A 544 -21.40 -11.79 -43.02
C GLY A 544 -20.44 -12.55 -42.10
N ARG A 545 -20.07 -13.79 -42.46
CA ARG A 545 -19.11 -14.60 -41.70
C ARG A 545 -17.70 -14.01 -41.72
N ASP A 546 -17.26 -13.51 -42.87
CA ASP A 546 -15.95 -12.87 -43.01
C ASP A 546 -15.89 -11.61 -42.16
N LEU A 547 -16.92 -10.75 -42.23
CA LEU A 547 -17.02 -9.56 -41.40
C LEU A 547 -17.10 -9.87 -39.88
N LEU A 548 -17.71 -11.01 -39.51
CA LEU A 548 -17.72 -11.49 -38.13
C LEU A 548 -16.31 -11.90 -37.66
N LYS A 549 -15.53 -12.53 -38.54
CA LYS A 549 -14.13 -12.90 -38.26
C LYS A 549 -13.28 -11.63 -38.10
N ASP A 550 -13.36 -10.71 -39.05
CA ASP A 550 -12.66 -9.43 -39.01
C ASP A 550 -12.99 -8.67 -37.72
N TYR A 551 -14.26 -8.60 -37.33
CA TYR A 551 -14.67 -7.97 -36.08
C TYR A 551 -14.03 -8.65 -34.85
N LYS A 552 -14.00 -9.99 -34.80
CA LYS A 552 -13.38 -10.73 -33.69
C LYS A 552 -11.89 -10.46 -33.59
N ASP A 553 -11.20 -10.32 -34.72
CA ASP A 553 -9.77 -10.06 -34.78
C ASP A 553 -9.48 -8.60 -34.36
N TYR A 554 -10.15 -7.61 -34.95
CA TYR A 554 -9.97 -6.20 -34.58
C TYR A 554 -10.32 -5.92 -33.11
N SER A 555 -11.44 -6.46 -32.62
CA SER A 555 -11.84 -6.28 -31.22
C SER A 555 -10.87 -6.96 -30.23
N LYS A 556 -10.23 -8.07 -30.63
CA LYS A 556 -9.17 -8.71 -29.83
C LYS A 556 -7.92 -7.84 -29.80
N THR A 557 -7.52 -7.27 -30.93
CA THR A 557 -6.38 -6.34 -31.00
C THR A 557 -6.62 -5.11 -30.14
N SER A 558 -7.81 -4.49 -30.20
CA SER A 558 -8.21 -3.40 -29.31
C SER A 558 -8.09 -3.79 -27.83
N LEU A 559 -8.55 -4.98 -27.43
CA LEU A 559 -8.45 -5.45 -26.05
C LEU A 559 -6.99 -5.59 -25.58
N VAL A 560 -6.15 -6.19 -26.43
CA VAL A 560 -4.72 -6.38 -26.13
C VAL A 560 -4.02 -5.03 -25.97
N SER A 561 -4.25 -4.09 -26.90
CA SER A 561 -3.69 -2.74 -26.82
C SER A 561 -4.13 -1.97 -25.57
N PHE A 562 -5.41 -2.12 -25.16
CA PHE A 562 -5.92 -1.53 -23.93
C PHE A 562 -5.22 -2.09 -22.67
N LEU A 563 -5.06 -3.42 -22.59
CA LEU A 563 -4.40 -4.07 -21.46
C LEU A 563 -2.92 -3.71 -21.37
N ILE A 564 -2.21 -3.68 -22.50
CA ILE A 564 -0.81 -3.26 -22.57
C ILE A 564 -0.68 -1.79 -22.14
N GLY A 565 -1.52 -0.90 -22.66
CA GLY A 565 -1.53 0.52 -22.30
C GLY A 565 -1.76 0.73 -20.79
N GLY A 566 -2.74 0.03 -20.21
CA GLY A 566 -3.03 0.07 -18.77
C GLY A 566 -1.90 -0.49 -17.90
N ALA A 567 -1.28 -1.60 -18.30
CA ALA A 567 -0.15 -2.20 -17.58
C ALA A 567 1.07 -1.26 -17.56
N LEU A 568 1.40 -0.66 -18.71
CA LEU A 568 2.50 0.32 -18.84
C LEU A 568 2.22 1.62 -18.08
N LEU A 569 0.96 2.06 -18.02
CA LEU A 569 0.55 3.19 -17.19
C LEU A 569 0.75 2.87 -15.70
N GLY A 570 0.38 1.67 -15.26
CA GLY A 570 0.65 1.21 -13.89
C GLY A 570 2.14 1.17 -13.58
N LEU A 571 2.95 0.67 -14.51
CA LEU A 571 4.40 0.59 -14.39
C LEU A 571 5.05 1.99 -14.30
N HIS A 572 4.51 3.00 -14.98
CA HIS A 572 4.93 4.40 -14.81
C HIS A 572 4.83 4.85 -13.34
N PHE A 573 3.68 4.64 -12.70
CA PHE A 573 3.48 5.03 -11.30
C PHE A 573 4.40 4.26 -10.35
N ILE A 574 4.63 2.97 -10.62
CA ILE A 574 5.52 2.12 -9.82
C ILE A 574 6.99 2.61 -9.94
N CYS A 575 7.49 2.82 -11.15
CA CYS A 575 8.87 3.28 -11.39
C CYS A 575 9.12 4.70 -10.88
N LYS A 576 8.14 5.60 -11.06
CA LYS A 576 8.20 6.97 -10.53
C LYS A 576 8.29 6.98 -9.01
N ASN A 577 7.54 6.10 -8.33
CA ASN A 577 7.59 5.97 -6.88
C ASN A 577 8.91 5.35 -6.37
N ASN A 578 9.59 4.56 -7.19
CA ASN A 578 10.88 3.92 -6.88
C ASN A 578 12.11 4.73 -7.34
N LYS A 579 11.96 6.03 -7.65
CA LYS A 579 13.06 6.93 -8.08
C LYS A 579 13.80 6.48 -9.34
N LEU A 580 13.10 5.81 -10.26
CA LEU A 580 13.62 5.44 -11.59
C LEU A 580 12.94 6.31 -12.67
N PRO A 581 13.35 7.58 -12.86
CA PRO A 581 12.64 8.53 -13.73
C PRO A 581 12.71 8.14 -15.21
N GLU A 582 13.88 7.69 -15.69
CA GLU A 582 14.08 7.32 -17.10
C GLU A 582 13.16 6.17 -17.54
N VAL A 583 13.01 5.14 -16.70
CA VAL A 583 12.11 4.00 -16.95
C VAL A 583 10.65 4.42 -16.85
N ALA A 584 10.31 5.34 -15.93
CA ALA A 584 8.96 5.85 -15.78
C ALA A 584 8.51 6.64 -17.03
N ASP A 585 9.38 7.46 -17.61
CA ASP A 585 9.07 8.24 -18.80
C ASP A 585 9.01 7.39 -20.08
N ALA A 586 9.88 6.38 -20.19
CA ALA A 586 9.80 5.38 -21.25
C ALA A 586 8.48 4.58 -21.19
N SER A 587 8.08 4.16 -19.99
CA SER A 587 6.82 3.44 -19.76
C SER A 587 5.59 4.29 -20.10
N LEU A 588 5.62 5.58 -19.77
CA LEU A 588 4.56 6.52 -20.13
C LEU A 588 4.44 6.68 -21.66
N SER A 589 5.57 6.85 -22.34
CA SER A 589 5.60 7.00 -23.80
C SER A 589 5.02 5.77 -24.52
N LEU A 590 5.42 4.56 -24.09
CA LEU A 590 4.87 3.31 -24.62
C LEU A 590 3.38 3.13 -24.30
N SER A 591 2.94 3.55 -23.11
CA SER A 591 1.52 3.55 -22.73
C SER A 591 0.69 4.43 -23.67
N ILE A 592 1.17 5.63 -23.98
CA ILE A 592 0.51 6.55 -24.93
C ILE A 592 0.40 5.92 -26.31
N ILE A 593 1.48 5.32 -26.83
CA ILE A 593 1.48 4.64 -28.12
C ILE A 593 0.44 3.50 -28.13
N ALA A 594 0.39 2.67 -27.08
CA ALA A 594 -0.58 1.59 -26.96
C ALA A 594 -2.03 2.12 -26.93
N PHE A 595 -2.28 3.25 -26.26
CA PHE A 595 -3.60 3.88 -26.25
C PHE A 595 -3.98 4.52 -27.59
N ILE A 596 -3.03 5.01 -28.38
CA ILE A 596 -3.26 5.47 -29.76
C ILE A 596 -3.68 4.29 -30.64
N PHE A 597 -2.95 3.16 -30.58
CA PHE A 597 -3.34 1.95 -31.29
C PHE A 597 -4.72 1.47 -30.88
N PHE A 598 -5.02 1.46 -29.58
CA PHE A 598 -6.34 1.16 -29.06
C PHE A 598 -7.42 2.06 -29.68
N ALA A 599 -7.23 3.39 -29.67
CA ALA A 599 -8.20 4.32 -30.23
C ALA A 599 -8.48 4.05 -31.72
N ILE A 600 -7.44 3.78 -32.52
CA ILE A 600 -7.57 3.44 -33.94
C ILE A 600 -8.40 2.16 -34.12
N TYR A 601 -8.04 1.08 -33.42
CA TYR A 601 -8.73 -0.20 -33.59
C TYR A 601 -10.16 -0.20 -33.04
N VAL A 602 -10.48 0.64 -32.05
CA VAL A 602 -11.87 0.86 -31.59
C VAL A 602 -12.74 1.49 -32.67
N VAL A 603 -12.19 2.40 -33.46
CA VAL A 603 -12.92 3.02 -34.58
C VAL A 603 -13.11 1.99 -35.70
N VAL A 604 -12.06 1.22 -36.02
CA VAL A 604 -12.12 0.15 -37.03
C VAL A 604 -13.15 -0.93 -36.63
N ASP A 605 -13.11 -1.41 -35.38
CA ASP A 605 -14.03 -2.44 -34.91
C ASP A 605 -15.50 -1.99 -34.98
N ALA A 606 -15.77 -0.71 -34.70
CA ALA A 606 -17.11 -0.14 -34.78
C ALA A 606 -17.61 -0.02 -36.22
N PHE A 607 -16.72 0.33 -37.16
CA PHE A 607 -17.05 0.36 -38.58
C PHE A 607 -17.37 -1.04 -39.12
N VAL A 608 -16.53 -2.04 -38.79
CA VAL A 608 -16.76 -3.44 -39.18
C VAL A 608 -18.04 -3.98 -38.55
N TYR A 609 -18.33 -3.65 -37.29
CA TYR A 609 -19.59 -3.99 -36.63
C TYR A 609 -20.81 -3.42 -37.39
N SER A 610 -20.77 -2.12 -37.75
CA SER A 610 -21.85 -1.49 -38.53
C SER A 610 -22.01 -2.11 -39.93
N LYS A 611 -20.88 -2.43 -40.59
CA LYS A 611 -20.85 -3.10 -41.90
C LYS A 611 -21.46 -4.49 -41.83
N PHE A 612 -21.14 -5.27 -40.79
CA PHE A 612 -21.72 -6.60 -40.54
C PHE A 612 -23.26 -6.55 -40.47
N TYR A 613 -23.84 -5.70 -39.60
CA TYR A 613 -25.29 -5.59 -39.44
C TYR A 613 -25.99 -5.05 -40.69
N LYS A 614 -25.31 -4.25 -41.52
CA LYS A 614 -25.82 -3.83 -42.83
C LYS A 614 -25.91 -5.01 -43.81
N THR A 615 -24.92 -5.90 -43.82
CA THR A 615 -24.84 -7.06 -44.71
C THR A 615 -25.90 -8.12 -44.39
N ILE A 616 -26.16 -8.40 -43.11
CA ILE A 616 -27.17 -9.38 -42.67
C ILE A 616 -28.61 -8.81 -42.60
N GLY A 617 -28.86 -7.62 -43.17
CA GLY A 617 -30.20 -7.02 -43.25
C GLY A 617 -30.73 -6.37 -41.96
N GLN A 618 -29.94 -6.33 -40.88
CA GLN A 618 -30.35 -5.82 -39.56
C GLN A 618 -29.85 -4.39 -39.29
N LYS A 619 -30.23 -3.42 -40.14
CA LYS A 619 -29.69 -2.04 -40.13
C LYS A 619 -29.92 -1.26 -38.83
N SER A 620 -30.91 -1.61 -38.00
CA SER A 620 -31.27 -0.91 -36.76
C SER A 620 -30.27 -1.09 -35.62
N LYS A 621 -29.34 -2.07 -35.70
CA LYS A 621 -28.42 -2.44 -34.63
C LYS A 621 -27.04 -1.75 -34.68
N ARG A 622 -26.94 -0.52 -35.21
CA ARG A 622 -25.66 0.23 -35.26
C ARG A 622 -25.21 0.69 -33.87
N ILE A 623 -23.90 0.77 -33.66
CA ILE A 623 -23.32 1.36 -32.43
C ILE A 623 -23.48 2.87 -32.48
N ASN A 624 -24.10 3.45 -31.45
CA ASN A 624 -24.18 4.90 -31.29
C ASN A 624 -22.79 5.48 -30.96
N PRO A 625 -22.30 6.52 -31.68
CA PRO A 625 -21.00 7.16 -31.43
C PRO A 625 -20.81 7.64 -29.98
N ILE A 626 -21.88 8.14 -29.34
CA ILE A 626 -21.82 8.60 -27.95
C ILE A 626 -21.56 7.43 -26.99
N VAL A 627 -22.22 6.30 -27.23
CA VAL A 627 -22.05 5.06 -26.44
C VAL A 627 -20.65 4.46 -26.66
N LEU A 628 -20.08 4.65 -27.86
CA LEU A 628 -18.72 4.22 -28.15
C LEU A 628 -17.68 4.97 -27.30
N ILE A 629 -17.82 6.29 -27.16
CA ILE A 629 -16.93 7.11 -26.34
C ILE A 629 -17.11 6.79 -24.85
N LEU A 630 -18.36 6.70 -24.39
CA LEU A 630 -18.67 6.46 -22.97
C LEU A 630 -18.18 5.08 -22.46
N SER A 631 -18.03 4.12 -23.38
CA SER A 631 -17.59 2.76 -23.06
C SER A 631 -16.08 2.53 -23.15
N LEU A 632 -15.29 3.54 -23.53
CA LEU A 632 -13.82 3.44 -23.60
C LEU A 632 -13.16 3.03 -22.28
N PRO A 633 -13.52 3.61 -21.11
CA PRO A 633 -12.91 3.21 -19.83
C PRO A 633 -13.23 1.77 -19.41
N LEU A 634 -14.30 1.20 -19.98
CA LEU A 634 -14.82 -0.13 -19.70
C LEU A 634 -14.73 -1.05 -20.92
N TYR A 635 -13.74 -0.84 -21.80
CA TYR A 635 -13.61 -1.60 -23.05
C TYR A 635 -13.54 -3.13 -22.87
N PRO A 636 -12.86 -3.70 -21.85
CA PRO A 636 -12.88 -5.15 -21.63
C PRO A 636 -14.31 -5.72 -21.48
N LEU A 637 -15.21 -4.95 -20.87
CA LEU A 637 -16.61 -5.33 -20.73
C LEU A 637 -17.35 -5.22 -22.07
N LYS A 638 -17.14 -4.11 -22.81
CA LYS A 638 -17.67 -3.91 -24.17
C LYS A 638 -17.26 -5.05 -25.11
N TYR A 639 -15.98 -5.46 -25.09
CA TYR A 639 -15.44 -6.55 -25.88
C TYR A 639 -16.22 -7.86 -25.66
N ILE A 640 -16.41 -8.27 -24.39
CA ILE A 640 -17.11 -9.51 -24.06
C ILE A 640 -18.57 -9.45 -24.51
N ILE A 641 -19.25 -8.31 -24.31
CA ILE A 641 -20.67 -8.15 -24.63
C ILE A 641 -20.90 -8.17 -26.13
N LEU A 642 -20.21 -7.29 -26.87
CA LEU A 642 -20.46 -7.14 -28.31
C LEU A 642 -20.00 -8.36 -29.10
N ARG A 643 -18.88 -9.01 -28.71
CA ARG A 643 -18.41 -10.25 -29.33
C ARG A 643 -19.42 -11.40 -29.19
N ASN A 644 -20.04 -11.54 -28.01
CA ASN A 644 -21.07 -12.55 -27.79
C ASN A 644 -22.36 -12.20 -28.56
N LYS A 645 -22.76 -10.93 -28.55
CA LYS A 645 -23.98 -10.46 -29.22
C LYS A 645 -23.91 -10.62 -30.74
N ILE A 646 -22.81 -10.20 -31.37
CA ILE A 646 -22.65 -10.31 -32.83
C ILE A 646 -22.57 -11.78 -33.29
N THR A 647 -21.94 -12.65 -32.49
CA THR A 647 -21.87 -14.10 -32.79
C THR A 647 -23.26 -14.75 -32.66
N TYR A 648 -24.04 -14.35 -31.66
CA TYR A 648 -25.41 -14.82 -31.49
C TYR A 648 -26.34 -14.34 -32.60
N ASP A 649 -26.29 -13.05 -32.94
CA ASP A 649 -27.09 -12.46 -34.01
C ASP A 649 -26.76 -13.08 -35.37
N PHE A 650 -25.49 -13.39 -35.63
CA PHE A 650 -25.06 -14.15 -36.81
C PHE A 650 -25.69 -15.54 -36.84
N TYR A 651 -25.62 -16.27 -35.73
CA TYR A 651 -26.18 -17.62 -35.62
C TYR A 651 -27.70 -17.66 -35.86
N GLN A 652 -28.44 -16.70 -35.29
CA GLN A 652 -29.87 -16.54 -35.54
C GLN A 652 -30.16 -16.24 -37.02
N SER A 653 -29.33 -15.38 -37.65
CA SER A 653 -29.42 -15.11 -39.07
C SER A 653 -29.14 -16.34 -39.94
N CYS A 654 -28.29 -17.27 -39.49
CA CYS A 654 -28.06 -18.54 -40.19
C CYS A 654 -29.28 -19.47 -40.07
N ILE A 655 -29.89 -19.58 -38.88
CA ILE A 655 -31.10 -20.40 -38.67
C ILE A 655 -32.24 -19.98 -39.59
N SER A 656 -32.50 -18.67 -39.69
CA SER A 656 -33.65 -18.15 -40.44
C SER A 656 -33.50 -18.23 -41.95
N ASN A 657 -32.27 -18.31 -42.47
CA ASN A 657 -31.99 -18.12 -43.90
C ASN A 657 -31.32 -19.32 -44.60
N ILE A 658 -30.80 -20.30 -43.86
CA ILE A 658 -30.26 -21.53 -44.46
C ILE A 658 -31.41 -22.53 -44.61
N LYS A 659 -31.62 -23.04 -45.83
CA LYS A 659 -32.65 -24.04 -46.13
C LYS A 659 -32.05 -25.37 -46.52
#